data_AF-A0A6P5NXZ4-F1
#
_entry.id   AF-A0A6P5NXZ4-F1
#
_cell.length_a   1.000
_cell.length_b   1.000
_cell.length_c   1.000
_cell.angle_alpha   90.00
_cell.angle_beta   90.00
_cell.angle_gamma   90.00
#
_symmetry.space_group_name_H-M   'P 1'
#
loop_
_entity.id
_entity.type
_entity.pdbx_description
1 polymer ?
#
loop_
_entity_poly.entity_id
_entity_poly.type
_entity_poly.pdbx_seq_one_letter_code
_entity_poly.pdbx_strand_id
1 'polypeptide(L)'
;MVTVGNYCETEGPAGPAWTQNGLSPCFFFTLVPSTLLTLGVLALVLVLPRRRREVPAGPEELSWAAGPRVAPYVLQLFLATLQMALPLAGLAGRVGTARGVRLPGYLLLASVLESLASACGLWLLVVERSQARQSLAMGVWMKFRHSLGLLLLWTVTFAAENLALVSWNSPQWWWARADLGQQVQFGLWVLRYVTSGGLFILGLWAPGLRPQSYTLHVHEEDQDVGRNQGRSTGRQSTWRDLGRKLRLLSSYLWPRGSPSLQLIVLICLGLMGLERALNVLVPIFYRDIVNLLTAKAPWSSLAWTVTTYVFLKFLQGGGTGSTGFVSNLRTFLWIRVQQFTSRGVELRLFSHLHELSLRWHLGRRTGEVLRIVDRGTSSVTGLLSYLVFSIIPTLADIIIGIIYFSMFFNAWFGLIVFLCMSLYLILTIVVTEWRAKFRRDMNTQENATRARAVDSLLNFETVKYYGAEGYEVERYREAILKFQGLEWKSTASLVVLNQTQNLVIGLGLLAGSLLCAYFVSEQKLQVGDFVLFGTYITQLYMPLNWFGTYYRMIQTNFIDMENMFDLLKEETEVKDVPGAGPLRFHKGRIEFENVHFSYTDGQETLQDVSFTVMPGQTVALVGPSGAGKSTILRLLFRFYDISSGCIRIDGQDISQVTQISLRSHIGVVPQDTVLFNDTIANNIRYGRVTAGDSEVEAAAQAAGIHDAILSFPEGYETQVGERGLKLSGGEKQRVAIARTILKAPDIILLDEATSALDTSNERAIQASLAKVCTNRTTIVIAHRLSTVVNADQILVIKDGCIIERGRHEALLSRGGVYAEMWQLQQQGQETVPEESKPQDTAQ
;
A
#
# COMPACT_ATOMS: atom_id res chain seq x y z
N MET A 1 70.95 -26.87 7.14
CA MET A 1 69.56 -26.87 6.63
C MET A 1 68.63 -26.68 7.80
N VAL A 2 68.11 -25.46 8.00
CA VAL A 2 67.06 -25.20 8.98
C VAL A 2 65.76 -25.67 8.34
N THR A 3 65.23 -26.80 8.79
CA THR A 3 63.86 -27.21 8.46
C THR A 3 62.93 -26.16 9.05
N VAL A 4 62.34 -25.32 8.19
CA VAL A 4 61.26 -24.40 8.58
C VAL A 4 60.06 -25.28 8.91
N GLY A 5 59.72 -25.34 10.19
CA GLY A 5 58.63 -26.16 10.68
C GLY A 5 57.25 -25.66 10.24
N ASN A 6 56.28 -26.58 10.11
CA ASN A 6 54.90 -26.24 9.77
C ASN A 6 54.16 -25.61 10.96
N TYR A 7 53.28 -24.65 10.68
CA TYR A 7 52.56 -23.82 11.67
C TYR A 7 51.72 -24.60 12.72
N CYS A 8 51.40 -25.87 12.47
CA CYS A 8 50.62 -26.77 13.34
C CYS A 8 51.31 -28.12 13.65
N GLU A 9 52.64 -28.13 13.82
CA GLU A 9 53.43 -29.36 14.04
C GLU A 9 52.98 -30.30 15.17
N THR A 10 52.34 -29.79 16.24
CA THR A 10 51.93 -30.62 17.39
C THR A 10 50.66 -31.45 17.13
N GLU A 11 49.86 -31.14 16.11
CA GLU A 11 48.57 -31.81 15.83
C GLU A 11 48.42 -32.32 14.37
N GLY A 12 49.42 -32.11 13.51
CA GLY A 12 49.43 -32.54 12.10
C GLY A 12 49.25 -31.41 11.08
N PRO A 13 49.31 -31.69 9.77
CA PRO A 13 49.13 -30.69 8.72
C PRO A 13 47.69 -30.13 8.72
N ALA A 14 47.49 -28.88 8.29
CA ALA A 14 46.17 -28.22 8.22
C ALA A 14 45.19 -28.84 7.18
N GLY A 15 45.56 -29.95 6.54
CA GLY A 15 44.82 -30.59 5.46
C GLY A 15 43.52 -31.31 5.88
N PRO A 16 43.47 -32.09 6.98
CA PRO A 16 42.24 -32.70 7.46
C PRO A 16 41.48 -31.74 8.37
N ALA A 17 40.42 -31.12 7.85
CA ALA A 17 39.51 -30.28 8.63
C ALA A 17 38.70 -31.10 9.67
N TRP A 18 38.46 -32.38 9.39
CA TRP A 18 37.70 -33.30 10.23
C TRP A 18 38.48 -34.61 10.46
N THR A 19 38.54 -35.05 11.72
CA THR A 19 39.18 -36.30 12.16
C THR A 19 38.13 -37.22 12.81
N GLN A 20 38.42 -38.50 13.02
CA GLN A 20 37.45 -39.49 13.54
C GLN A 20 36.73 -39.06 14.84
N ASN A 21 37.34 -38.17 15.63
CA ASN A 21 36.80 -37.67 16.90
C ASN A 21 36.30 -36.21 16.86
N GLY A 22 36.22 -35.56 15.69
CA GLY A 22 35.72 -34.18 15.53
C GLY A 22 36.65 -33.25 14.74
N LEU A 23 36.44 -31.94 14.87
CA LEU A 23 37.25 -30.92 14.21
C LEU A 23 38.67 -30.86 14.80
N SER A 24 39.67 -30.69 13.95
CA SER A 24 41.05 -30.48 14.42
C SER A 24 41.15 -29.12 15.13
N PRO A 25 41.74 -29.05 16.34
CA PRO A 25 41.86 -27.78 17.07
C PRO A 25 42.60 -26.72 16.26
N CYS A 26 43.68 -27.09 15.56
CA CYS A 26 44.38 -26.18 14.63
C CYS A 26 43.45 -25.54 13.56
N PHE A 27 42.55 -26.30 12.94
CA PHE A 27 41.61 -25.78 11.91
C PHE A 27 40.54 -24.87 12.54
N PHE A 28 40.00 -25.28 13.70
CA PHE A 28 38.97 -24.52 14.40
C PHE A 28 39.48 -23.15 14.87
N PHE A 29 40.64 -23.13 15.54
CA PHE A 29 41.22 -21.91 16.09
C PHE A 29 41.86 -20.99 15.03
N THR A 30 41.96 -21.42 13.77
CA THR A 30 42.44 -20.56 12.66
C THR A 30 41.29 -20.01 11.81
N LEU A 31 40.29 -20.84 11.49
CA LEU A 31 39.14 -20.44 10.66
C LEU A 31 38.15 -19.52 11.39
N VAL A 32 37.82 -19.82 12.65
CA VAL A 32 36.80 -19.05 13.39
C VAL A 32 37.26 -17.59 13.63
N PRO A 33 38.47 -17.32 14.14
CA PRO A 33 38.91 -15.94 14.37
C PRO A 33 39.10 -15.13 13.08
N SER A 34 39.53 -15.79 11.98
CA SER A 34 39.71 -15.12 10.68
C SER A 34 38.37 -14.76 10.01
N THR A 35 37.36 -15.63 10.10
CA THR A 35 36.00 -15.34 9.61
C THR A 35 35.32 -14.25 10.45
N LEU A 36 35.49 -14.26 11.77
CA LEU A 36 34.94 -13.21 12.64
C LEU A 36 35.58 -11.84 12.38
N LEU A 37 36.91 -11.79 12.17
CA LEU A 37 37.59 -10.53 11.88
C LEU A 37 37.17 -9.97 10.52
N THR A 38 37.08 -10.80 9.49
CA THR A 38 36.66 -10.35 8.14
C THR A 38 35.23 -9.80 8.16
N LEU A 39 34.31 -10.43 8.89
CA LEU A 39 32.95 -9.93 9.10
C LEU A 39 32.93 -8.61 9.89
N GLY A 40 33.74 -8.51 10.95
CA GLY A 40 33.87 -7.29 11.74
C GLY A 40 34.40 -6.10 10.92
N VAL A 41 35.44 -6.32 10.11
CA VAL A 41 35.99 -5.30 9.21
C VAL A 41 35.01 -4.91 8.11
N LEU A 42 34.31 -5.87 7.51
CA LEU A 42 33.28 -5.59 6.48
C LEU A 42 32.14 -4.73 7.05
N ALA A 43 31.63 -5.08 8.24
CA ALA A 43 30.57 -4.32 8.91
C ALA A 43 31.00 -2.87 9.19
N LEU A 44 32.26 -2.68 9.58
CA LEU A 44 32.87 -1.41 9.90
C LEU A 44 33.04 -0.52 8.65
N VAL A 45 33.49 -1.10 7.53
CA VAL A 45 33.58 -0.43 6.23
C VAL A 45 32.21 0.03 5.71
N LEU A 46 31.14 -0.74 5.97
CA LEU A 46 29.78 -0.38 5.55
C LEU A 46 29.16 0.75 6.37
N VAL A 47 29.59 0.94 7.62
CA VAL A 47 29.02 1.97 8.54
C VAL A 47 29.78 3.30 8.49
N LEU A 48 31.10 3.28 8.24
CA LEU A 48 31.95 4.47 8.17
C LEU A 48 31.47 5.58 7.18
N PRO A 49 31.01 5.28 5.95
CA PRO A 49 30.56 6.31 5.01
C PRO A 49 29.31 7.05 5.48
N ARG A 50 28.44 6.42 6.28
CA ARG A 50 27.23 7.06 6.81
C ARG A 50 27.53 8.21 7.78
N ARG A 51 28.69 8.16 8.45
CA ARG A 51 29.10 9.18 9.43
C ARG A 51 29.49 10.52 8.80
N ARG A 52 29.89 10.54 7.51
CA ARG A 52 30.35 11.78 6.82
C ARG A 52 29.21 12.66 6.30
N ARG A 53 27.96 12.19 6.29
CA ARG A 53 26.85 12.90 5.61
C ARG A 53 25.99 13.80 6.50
N GLU A 54 26.16 13.77 7.82
CA GLU A 54 25.29 14.52 8.74
C GLU A 54 26.16 15.31 9.74
N VAL A 55 26.53 16.54 9.36
CA VAL A 55 27.05 17.56 10.28
C VAL A 55 25.87 18.49 10.62
N PRO A 56 25.53 18.69 11.90
CA PRO A 56 24.43 19.58 12.27
C PRO A 56 24.82 21.06 12.10
N ALA A 57 23.89 21.84 11.57
CA ALA A 57 23.88 23.30 11.69
C ALA A 57 22.99 23.68 12.88
N GLY A 58 23.53 24.46 13.82
CA GLY A 58 22.76 25.17 14.86
C GLY A 58 22.99 24.67 16.30
N PRO A 59 23.26 25.58 17.26
CA PRO A 59 23.31 25.25 18.69
C PRO A 59 21.94 25.51 19.32
N GLU A 60 21.13 24.47 19.49
CA GLU A 60 20.06 24.48 20.49
C GLU A 60 20.30 23.32 21.47
N GLU A 61 20.66 23.68 22.70
CA GLU A 61 20.83 22.75 23.81
C GLU A 61 19.46 22.22 24.25
N LEU A 62 18.99 21.13 23.65
CA LEU A 62 17.94 20.32 24.26
C LEU A 62 18.53 19.41 25.34
N SER A 63 18.30 19.77 26.61
CA SER A 63 18.66 18.96 27.77
C SER A 63 17.71 17.75 27.92
N TRP A 64 18.17 16.56 27.53
CA TRP A 64 17.45 15.29 27.75
C TRP A 64 18.04 14.52 28.94
N ALA A 65 17.68 14.91 30.16
CA ALA A 65 18.06 14.18 31.37
C ALA A 65 17.17 12.96 31.69
N ALA A 66 16.19 12.62 30.83
CA ALA A 66 15.32 11.47 31.05
C ALA A 66 15.09 10.67 29.76
N GLY A 67 15.83 9.57 29.58
CA GLY A 67 15.62 8.58 28.52
C GLY A 67 15.92 7.13 28.99
N PRO A 68 15.24 6.10 28.47
CA PRO A 68 14.90 4.84 29.14
C PRO A 68 16.06 3.88 29.40
N ARG A 69 15.92 3.14 30.52
CA ARG A 69 16.69 1.98 31.02
C ARG A 69 18.11 1.83 30.44
N VAL A 70 19.05 2.47 31.13
CA VAL A 70 20.50 2.35 30.94
C VAL A 70 21.00 0.91 31.17
N ALA A 71 20.31 0.12 31.99
CA ALA A 71 20.72 -1.22 32.43
C ALA A 71 21.00 -2.25 31.31
N PRO A 72 20.09 -2.54 30.35
CA PRO A 72 20.35 -3.54 29.31
C PRO A 72 21.49 -3.14 28.36
N TYR A 73 21.69 -1.85 28.09
CA TYR A 73 22.85 -1.41 27.31
C TYR A 73 24.15 -1.51 28.11
N VAL A 74 24.14 -1.14 29.40
CA VAL A 74 25.33 -1.31 30.25
C VAL A 74 25.69 -2.79 30.35
N LEU A 75 24.70 -3.67 30.44
CA LEU A 75 24.90 -5.12 30.36
C LEU A 75 25.49 -5.54 29.00
N GLN A 76 24.99 -5.01 27.89
CA GLN A 76 25.51 -5.29 26.54
C GLN A 76 26.96 -4.79 26.36
N LEU A 77 27.28 -3.60 26.88
CA LEU A 77 28.65 -3.06 26.88
C LEU A 77 29.57 -3.89 27.77
N PHE A 78 29.09 -4.31 28.94
CA PHE A 78 29.82 -5.19 29.85
C PHE A 78 30.10 -6.55 29.20
N LEU A 79 29.12 -7.17 28.57
CA LEU A 79 29.33 -8.46 27.89
C LEU A 79 30.27 -8.32 26.67
N ALA A 80 30.19 -7.23 25.91
CA ALA A 80 31.06 -6.98 24.76
C ALA A 80 32.52 -6.70 25.18
N THR A 81 32.72 -5.97 26.27
CA THR A 81 34.06 -5.75 26.85
C THR A 81 34.63 -7.04 27.45
N LEU A 82 33.79 -7.84 28.10
CA LEU A 82 34.16 -9.17 28.60
C LEU A 82 34.55 -10.11 27.45
N GLN A 83 33.81 -10.11 26.34
CA GLN A 83 34.14 -10.91 25.15
C GLN A 83 35.51 -10.53 24.55
N MET A 84 35.89 -9.25 24.59
CA MET A 84 37.22 -8.80 24.15
C MET A 84 38.36 -9.28 25.06
N ALA A 85 38.11 -9.42 26.37
CA ALA A 85 39.14 -9.82 27.35
C ALA A 85 39.37 -11.34 27.43
N LEU A 86 38.35 -12.15 27.14
CA LEU A 86 38.39 -13.61 27.30
C LEU A 86 39.48 -14.33 26.47
N PRO A 87 39.76 -14.00 25.19
CA PRO A 87 40.80 -14.65 24.39
C PRO A 87 42.22 -14.42 24.95
N LEU A 88 42.47 -13.24 25.54
CA LEU A 88 43.73 -12.88 26.18
C LEU A 88 43.90 -13.58 27.54
N ALA A 89 42.81 -13.67 28.33
CA ALA A 89 42.80 -14.42 29.58
C ALA A 89 43.05 -15.92 29.35
N GLY A 90 42.50 -16.49 28.27
CA GLY A 90 42.75 -17.88 27.87
C GLY A 90 44.19 -18.16 27.44
N LEU A 91 44.83 -17.20 26.75
CA LEU A 91 46.25 -17.29 26.43
C LEU A 91 47.12 -17.26 27.69
N ALA A 92 46.86 -16.33 28.62
CA ALA A 92 47.59 -16.21 29.87
C ALA A 92 47.44 -17.46 30.76
N GLY A 93 46.24 -18.04 30.84
CA GLY A 93 45.99 -19.28 31.57
C GLY A 93 46.76 -20.49 30.99
N ARG A 94 46.95 -20.54 29.67
CA ARG A 94 47.76 -21.58 29.00
C ARG A 94 49.26 -21.39 29.24
N VAL A 95 49.74 -20.15 29.27
CA VAL A 95 51.13 -19.83 29.61
C VAL A 95 51.43 -20.22 31.07
N GLY A 96 50.51 -19.95 32.00
CA GLY A 96 50.69 -20.25 33.42
C GLY A 96 50.62 -21.73 33.79
N THR A 97 49.95 -22.55 32.98
CA THR A 97 49.81 -24.01 33.22
C THR A 97 50.83 -24.85 32.45
N ALA A 98 51.48 -24.31 31.42
CA ALA A 98 52.51 -24.99 30.65
C ALA A 98 53.87 -24.95 31.36
N ARG A 99 54.19 -25.97 32.16
CA ARG A 99 55.53 -26.19 32.74
C ARG A 99 56.55 -26.60 31.66
N GLY A 100 56.99 -25.65 30.83
CA GLY A 100 58.13 -25.83 29.91
C GLY A 100 57.82 -26.36 28.49
N VAL A 101 56.56 -26.47 28.09
CA VAL A 101 56.16 -26.89 26.72
C VAL A 101 56.06 -25.66 25.81
N ARG A 102 56.62 -25.73 24.59
CA ARG A 102 56.52 -24.65 23.59
C ARG A 102 55.06 -24.47 23.16
N LEU A 103 54.55 -23.25 23.26
CA LEU A 103 53.19 -22.90 22.83
C LEU A 103 53.10 -22.94 21.29
N PRO A 104 52.06 -23.57 20.72
CA PRO A 104 51.83 -23.54 19.27
C PRO A 104 51.53 -22.12 18.76
N GLY A 105 52.17 -21.72 17.66
CA GLY A 105 52.02 -20.37 17.08
C GLY A 105 50.59 -20.03 16.66
N TYR A 106 49.78 -21.02 16.28
CA TYR A 106 48.38 -20.82 15.88
C TYR A 106 47.49 -20.27 16.99
N LEU A 107 47.79 -20.58 18.26
CA LEU A 107 47.00 -20.10 19.40
C LEU A 107 47.23 -18.61 19.68
N LEU A 108 48.46 -18.14 19.48
CA LEU A 108 48.78 -16.71 19.60
C LEU A 108 48.03 -15.90 18.54
N LEU A 109 48.07 -16.36 17.29
CA LEU A 109 47.35 -15.70 16.20
C LEU A 109 45.83 -15.72 16.43
N ALA A 110 45.28 -16.86 16.86
CA ALA A 110 43.86 -17.01 17.16
C ALA A 110 43.38 -15.99 18.21
N SER A 111 44.08 -15.89 19.34
CA SER A 111 43.76 -14.94 20.41
C SER A 111 43.84 -13.50 19.95
N VAL A 112 44.81 -13.14 19.11
CA VAL A 112 44.95 -11.77 18.56
C VAL A 112 43.81 -11.44 17.60
N LEU A 113 43.52 -12.32 16.63
CA LEU A 113 42.45 -12.09 15.64
C LEU A 113 41.07 -12.00 16.30
N GLU A 114 40.81 -12.84 17.29
CA GLU A 114 39.53 -12.86 18.02
C GLU A 114 39.35 -11.62 18.91
N SER A 115 40.44 -11.15 19.53
CA SER A 115 40.42 -9.90 20.31
C SER A 115 40.18 -8.68 19.42
N LEU A 116 40.79 -8.64 18.23
CA LEU A 116 40.58 -7.59 17.23
C LEU A 116 39.14 -7.60 16.70
N ALA A 117 38.59 -8.77 16.37
CA ALA A 117 37.21 -8.89 15.92
C ALA A 117 36.20 -8.41 17.00
N SER A 118 36.44 -8.79 18.25
CA SER A 118 35.63 -8.36 19.40
C SER A 118 35.75 -6.85 19.67
N ALA A 119 36.95 -6.28 19.51
CA ALA A 119 37.17 -4.84 19.59
C ALA A 119 36.44 -4.07 18.48
N CYS A 120 36.42 -4.60 17.25
CA CYS A 120 35.62 -4.05 16.15
C CYS A 120 34.11 -4.07 16.47
N GLY A 121 33.60 -5.17 17.03
CA GLY A 121 32.21 -5.28 17.45
C GLY A 121 31.82 -4.30 18.57
N LEU A 122 32.69 -4.16 19.58
CA LEU A 122 32.51 -3.17 20.66
C LEU A 122 32.52 -1.74 20.12
N TRP A 123 33.45 -1.42 19.22
CA TRP A 123 33.52 -0.10 18.60
C TRP A 123 32.27 0.21 17.78
N LEU A 124 31.79 -0.76 16.99
CA LEU A 124 30.58 -0.64 16.18
C LEU A 124 29.33 -0.38 17.06
N LEU A 125 29.21 -1.08 18.20
CA LEU A 125 28.14 -0.85 19.18
C LEU A 125 28.15 0.57 19.76
N VAL A 126 29.34 1.13 20.05
CA VAL A 126 29.48 2.50 20.54
C VAL A 126 29.14 3.52 19.45
N VAL A 127 29.62 3.30 18.22
CA VAL A 127 29.36 4.16 17.07
C VAL A 127 27.86 4.23 16.76
N GLU A 128 27.17 3.10 16.67
CA GLU A 128 25.72 3.06 16.39
C GLU A 128 24.90 3.80 17.45
N ARG A 129 25.26 3.67 18.73
CA ARG A 129 24.55 4.38 19.79
C ARG A 129 24.83 5.87 19.78
N SER A 130 26.05 6.29 19.42
CA SER A 130 26.37 7.70 19.25
C SER A 130 25.57 8.32 18.10
N GLN A 131 25.42 7.59 16.98
CA GLN A 131 24.59 8.02 15.85
C GLN A 131 23.12 8.14 16.25
N ALA A 132 22.57 7.16 16.97
CA ALA A 132 21.18 7.23 17.41
C ALA A 132 20.90 8.39 18.37
N ARG A 133 21.86 8.73 19.25
CA ARG A 133 21.76 9.94 20.08
C ARG A 133 21.78 11.21 19.24
N GLN A 134 22.59 11.27 18.20
CA GLN A 134 22.64 12.41 17.27
C GLN A 134 21.35 12.53 16.46
N SER A 135 20.82 11.44 15.92
CA SER A 135 19.54 11.45 15.19
C SER A 135 18.36 11.87 16.09
N LEU A 136 18.37 11.46 17.36
CA LEU A 136 17.40 11.93 18.36
C LEU A 136 17.59 13.42 18.67
N ALA A 137 18.83 13.91 18.76
CA ALA A 137 19.11 15.33 18.93
C ALA A 137 18.65 16.18 17.73
N MET A 138 18.58 15.59 16.53
CA MET A 138 18.04 16.20 15.32
C MET A 138 16.51 16.10 15.20
N GLY A 139 15.80 15.61 16.23
CA GLY A 139 14.33 15.46 16.21
C GLY A 139 13.81 14.35 15.29
N VAL A 140 14.70 13.51 14.73
CA VAL A 140 14.34 12.42 13.82
C VAL A 140 14.07 11.14 14.63
N TRP A 141 12.79 10.85 14.87
CA TRP A 141 12.35 9.71 15.65
C TRP A 141 12.43 8.39 14.86
N MET A 142 13.41 7.54 15.17
CA MET A 142 13.54 6.20 14.57
C MET A 142 13.45 5.08 15.61
N LYS A 143 12.83 3.96 15.25
CA LYS A 143 12.88 2.71 16.01
C LYS A 143 14.31 2.18 15.97
N PHE A 144 15.09 2.42 17.02
CA PHE A 144 16.49 2.00 17.08
C PHE A 144 16.62 0.48 16.89
N ARG A 145 17.40 0.08 15.89
CA ARG A 145 17.75 -1.31 15.59
C ARG A 145 19.27 -1.35 15.34
N HIS A 146 19.94 -2.36 15.88
CA HIS A 146 21.35 -2.60 15.59
C HIS A 146 21.56 -2.85 14.09
N SER A 147 22.75 -2.52 13.57
CA SER A 147 23.04 -2.82 12.17
C SER A 147 23.03 -4.33 11.92
N LEU A 148 22.68 -4.68 10.68
CA LEU A 148 22.75 -6.05 10.21
C LEU A 148 24.17 -6.64 10.35
N GLY A 149 25.21 -5.81 10.22
CA GLY A 149 26.60 -6.21 10.41
C GLY A 149 26.91 -6.60 11.86
N LEU A 150 26.47 -5.81 12.84
CA LEU A 150 26.68 -6.10 14.26
C LEU A 150 25.92 -7.34 14.72
N LEU A 151 24.67 -7.48 14.27
CA LEU A 151 23.86 -8.67 14.54
C LEU A 151 24.48 -9.93 13.95
N LEU A 152 24.93 -9.86 12.69
CA LEU A 152 25.58 -10.98 12.01
C LEU A 152 26.91 -11.36 12.68
N LEU A 153 27.68 -10.39 13.17
CA LEU A 153 28.88 -10.67 13.96
C LEU A 153 28.52 -11.47 15.21
N TRP A 154 27.53 -11.03 16.00
CA TRP A 154 27.13 -11.75 17.21
C TRP A 154 26.51 -13.12 16.93
N THR A 155 25.70 -13.25 15.89
CA THR A 155 25.13 -14.56 15.51
C THR A 155 26.23 -15.54 15.13
N VAL A 156 27.23 -15.11 14.36
CA VAL A 156 28.36 -15.95 13.96
C VAL A 156 29.25 -16.27 15.15
N THR A 157 29.50 -15.32 16.07
CA THR A 157 30.27 -15.63 17.30
C THR A 157 29.56 -16.68 18.14
N PHE A 158 28.25 -16.59 18.33
CA PHE A 158 27.49 -17.57 19.10
C PHE A 158 27.44 -18.93 18.37
N ALA A 159 27.23 -18.93 17.06
CA ALA A 159 27.26 -20.16 16.26
C ALA A 159 28.63 -20.85 16.31
N ALA A 160 29.72 -20.10 16.34
CA ALA A 160 31.07 -20.64 16.45
C ALA A 160 31.32 -21.33 17.80
N GLU A 161 30.80 -20.80 18.91
CA GLU A 161 30.91 -21.46 20.22
C GLU A 161 30.13 -22.79 20.28
N ASN A 162 29.01 -22.87 19.55
CA ASN A 162 28.25 -24.13 19.41
C ASN A 162 29.00 -25.17 18.58
N LEU A 163 29.84 -24.75 17.64
CA LEU A 163 30.62 -25.66 16.79
C LEU A 163 31.65 -26.47 17.61
N ALA A 164 32.08 -25.97 18.78
CA ALA A 164 32.93 -26.71 19.72
C ALA A 164 32.25 -27.97 20.31
N LEU A 165 30.91 -28.01 20.36
CA LEU A 165 30.14 -29.16 20.84
C LEU A 165 30.23 -30.36 19.89
N VAL A 166 30.54 -30.13 18.61
CA VAL A 166 30.74 -31.20 17.62
C VAL A 166 31.89 -32.13 18.02
N SER A 167 32.86 -31.62 18.78
CA SER A 167 34.04 -32.36 19.24
C SER A 167 33.91 -32.90 20.68
N TRP A 168 32.67 -33.07 21.19
CA TRP A 168 32.38 -33.47 22.59
C TRP A 168 33.12 -34.75 23.05
N ASN A 169 33.31 -35.72 22.15
CA ASN A 169 33.99 -36.99 22.45
C ASN A 169 35.49 -36.99 22.09
N SER A 170 36.07 -35.84 21.71
CA SER A 170 37.48 -35.79 21.34
C SER A 170 38.41 -35.74 22.55
N PRO A 171 39.39 -36.63 22.68
CA PRO A 171 40.40 -36.56 23.74
C PRO A 171 41.38 -35.39 23.56
N GLN A 172 41.42 -34.78 22.37
CA GLN A 172 42.24 -33.60 22.07
C GLN A 172 41.61 -32.29 22.57
N TRP A 173 40.34 -32.33 22.96
CA TRP A 173 39.59 -31.18 23.45
C TRP A 173 39.46 -31.21 24.97
N TRP A 174 39.13 -30.07 25.57
CA TRP A 174 39.06 -29.90 27.03
C TRP A 174 37.85 -30.60 27.70
N TRP A 175 37.08 -31.41 26.97
CA TRP A 175 35.88 -32.11 27.45
C TRP A 175 36.19 -33.21 28.49
N ALA A 176 37.34 -33.88 28.35
CA ALA A 176 37.76 -34.99 29.22
C ALA A 176 38.12 -34.55 30.66
N ARG A 177 38.43 -33.26 30.87
CA ARG A 177 38.74 -32.66 32.19
C ARG A 177 39.80 -33.42 33.00
N ALA A 178 40.76 -34.05 32.32
CA ALA A 178 41.77 -34.91 32.92
C ALA A 178 42.85 -34.11 33.69
N ASP A 179 43.21 -32.92 33.18
CA ASP A 179 44.23 -32.05 33.76
C ASP A 179 43.65 -30.71 34.25
N LEU A 180 44.34 -30.09 35.22
CA LEU A 180 44.00 -28.74 35.72
C LEU A 180 43.93 -27.71 34.56
N GLY A 181 44.79 -27.85 33.54
CA GLY A 181 44.76 -27.01 32.34
C GLY A 181 43.50 -27.21 31.49
N GLN A 182 42.97 -28.44 31.39
CA GLN A 182 41.72 -28.71 30.68
C GLN A 182 40.49 -28.20 31.46
N GLN A 183 40.51 -28.29 32.79
CA GLN A 183 39.44 -27.75 33.65
C GLN A 183 39.32 -26.23 33.53
N VAL A 184 40.45 -25.51 33.50
CA VAL A 184 40.50 -24.06 33.29
C VAL A 184 39.98 -23.69 31.90
N GLN A 185 40.35 -24.45 30.86
CA GLN A 185 39.87 -24.20 29.49
C GLN A 185 38.37 -24.44 29.33
N PHE A 186 37.84 -25.48 29.96
CA PHE A 186 36.41 -25.73 29.99
C PHE A 186 35.65 -24.59 30.67
N GLY A 187 36.14 -24.10 31.82
CA GLY A 187 35.54 -22.95 32.52
C GLY A 187 35.54 -21.67 31.69
N LEU A 188 36.64 -21.39 30.98
CA LEU A 188 36.74 -20.23 30.07
C LEU A 188 35.84 -20.37 28.84
N TRP A 189 35.68 -21.57 28.29
CA TRP A 189 34.73 -21.83 27.20
C TRP A 189 33.28 -21.63 27.65
N VAL A 190 32.90 -22.12 28.84
CA VAL A 190 31.55 -21.87 29.40
C VAL A 190 31.29 -20.37 29.54
N LEU A 191 32.28 -19.61 30.02
CA LEU A 191 32.17 -18.15 30.15
C LEU A 191 32.03 -17.46 28.79
N ARG A 192 32.76 -17.90 27.75
CA ARG A 192 32.60 -17.44 26.36
C ARG A 192 31.23 -17.79 25.77
N TYR A 193 30.71 -18.98 26.04
CA TYR A 193 29.41 -19.43 25.57
C TYR A 193 28.27 -18.59 26.17
N VAL A 194 28.32 -18.31 27.47
CA VAL A 194 27.32 -17.48 28.16
C VAL A 194 27.39 -16.01 27.69
N THR A 195 28.59 -15.48 27.49
CA THR A 195 28.77 -14.07 27.06
C THR A 195 28.34 -13.83 25.62
N SER A 196 28.74 -14.71 24.69
CA SER A 196 28.30 -14.66 23.29
C SER A 196 26.79 -14.90 23.15
N GLY A 197 26.22 -15.85 23.89
CA GLY A 197 24.78 -16.10 23.94
C GLY A 197 24.00 -14.91 24.50
N GLY A 198 24.51 -14.28 25.56
CA GLY A 198 23.95 -13.06 26.14
C GLY A 198 23.94 -11.89 25.15
N LEU A 199 25.03 -11.68 24.41
CA LEU A 199 25.12 -10.64 23.37
C LEU A 199 24.22 -10.93 22.18
N PHE A 200 24.09 -12.19 21.77
CA PHE A 200 23.16 -12.58 20.71
C PHE A 200 21.70 -12.29 21.11
N ILE A 201 21.29 -12.68 22.31
CA ILE A 201 19.92 -12.44 22.83
C ILE A 201 19.66 -10.94 22.98
N LEU A 202 20.57 -10.19 23.61
CA LEU A 202 20.43 -8.75 23.77
C LEU A 202 20.48 -8.01 22.43
N GLY A 203 21.28 -8.50 21.47
CA GLY A 203 21.34 -7.98 20.11
C GLY A 203 20.01 -8.14 19.37
N LEU A 204 19.40 -9.31 19.43
CA LEU A 204 18.06 -9.56 18.87
C LEU A 204 16.97 -8.72 19.55
N TRP A 205 17.10 -8.52 20.87
CA TRP A 205 16.16 -7.71 21.63
C TRP A 205 16.33 -6.21 21.36
N ALA A 206 17.52 -5.79 20.92
CA ALA A 206 17.92 -4.42 20.60
C ALA A 206 17.30 -3.42 21.58
N PRO A 207 17.83 -3.29 22.82
CA PRO A 207 17.27 -2.42 23.87
C PRO A 207 17.43 -0.94 23.50
N GLY A 208 16.64 -0.51 22.52
CA GLY A 208 16.46 0.87 22.09
C GLY A 208 15.32 1.52 22.87
N LEU A 209 15.44 2.83 23.07
CA LEU A 209 14.44 3.67 23.71
C LEU A 209 13.07 3.40 23.06
N ARG A 210 12.16 2.72 23.78
CA ARG A 210 10.77 2.61 23.33
C ARG A 210 10.15 4.01 23.46
N PRO A 211 9.55 4.56 22.40
CA PRO A 211 8.57 5.61 22.59
C PRO A 211 7.42 5.01 23.41
N GLN A 212 6.92 5.78 24.37
CA GLN A 212 5.53 5.61 24.79
C GLN A 212 4.70 5.99 23.56
N SER A 213 4.20 4.99 22.85
CA SER A 213 3.41 5.21 21.66
C SER A 213 2.09 5.83 22.08
N TYR A 214 1.91 7.12 21.81
CA TYR A 214 0.59 7.64 21.50
C TYR A 214 0.24 7.06 20.12
N THR A 215 -0.24 5.82 20.10
CA THR A 215 -0.96 5.32 18.93
C THR A 215 -2.27 6.10 18.90
N LEU A 216 -2.28 7.18 18.13
CA LEU A 216 -3.51 7.69 17.57
C LEU A 216 -4.06 6.53 16.73
N HIS A 217 -5.00 5.79 17.32
CA HIS A 217 -5.76 4.77 16.63
C HIS A 217 -6.54 5.51 15.55
N VAL A 218 -5.98 5.59 14.35
CA VAL A 218 -6.75 5.86 13.14
C VAL A 218 -7.65 4.65 12.98
N HIS A 219 -8.85 4.75 13.54
CA HIS A 219 -9.97 3.94 13.09
C HIS A 219 -10.16 4.28 11.61
N GLU A 220 -9.72 3.39 10.72
CA GLU A 220 -10.30 3.30 9.38
C GLU A 220 -11.74 2.76 9.53
N GLU A 221 -12.60 3.58 10.11
CA GLU A 221 -14.04 3.49 9.93
C GLU A 221 -14.35 4.22 8.63
N ASP A 222 -14.33 3.46 7.55
CA ASP A 222 -15.11 3.70 6.34
C ASP A 222 -15.34 2.32 5.68
N GLN A 223 -16.05 1.44 6.39
CA GLN A 223 -16.69 0.26 5.80
C GLN A 223 -18.20 0.44 5.79
N ASP A 224 -18.67 1.48 5.10
CA ASP A 224 -20.09 1.65 4.86
C ASP A 224 -20.56 0.88 3.62
N VAL A 225 -21.36 -0.14 3.97
CA VAL A 225 -22.57 -0.62 3.29
C VAL A 225 -22.41 -1.03 1.82
N GLY A 226 -22.08 -2.31 1.66
CA GLY A 226 -22.35 -3.06 0.44
C GLY A 226 -23.85 -3.08 0.15
N ARG A 227 -24.30 -2.19 -0.74
CA ARG A 227 -25.58 -2.30 -1.42
C ARG A 227 -25.39 -1.91 -2.88
N ASN A 228 -25.88 -2.78 -3.75
CA ASN A 228 -25.73 -2.82 -5.21
C ASN A 228 -24.38 -3.35 -5.73
N GLN A 229 -24.16 -4.66 -5.60
CA GLN A 229 -23.66 -5.37 -6.79
C GLN A 229 -24.77 -5.31 -7.83
N GLY A 230 -24.63 -4.39 -8.78
CA GLY A 230 -25.40 -4.41 -10.01
C GLY A 230 -25.37 -5.83 -10.57
N ARG A 231 -26.56 -6.34 -10.88
CA ARG A 231 -26.76 -7.55 -11.67
C ARG A 231 -25.96 -7.41 -12.97
N SER A 232 -24.74 -7.97 -13.02
CA SER A 232 -24.17 -8.35 -14.31
C SER A 232 -24.85 -9.67 -14.72
N THR A 233 -26.01 -9.50 -15.34
CA THR A 233 -26.64 -10.52 -16.18
C THR A 233 -25.71 -10.79 -17.35
N GLY A 234 -24.79 -11.71 -17.15
CA GLY A 234 -23.84 -12.14 -18.17
C GLY A 234 -23.17 -13.42 -17.73
N ARG A 235 -23.85 -14.55 -17.94
CA ARG A 235 -23.29 -15.90 -17.82
C ARG A 235 -22.33 -16.14 -19.00
N GLN A 236 -21.35 -15.27 -19.19
CA GLN A 236 -20.30 -15.41 -20.20
C GLN A 236 -19.07 -15.99 -19.51
N SER A 237 -18.54 -17.08 -20.07
CA SER A 237 -17.36 -17.75 -19.54
C SER A 237 -16.19 -16.78 -19.49
N THR A 238 -15.63 -16.57 -18.30
CA THR A 238 -14.43 -15.75 -18.01
C THR A 238 -13.25 -16.07 -18.95
N TRP A 239 -13.26 -17.26 -19.56
CA TRP A 239 -12.20 -17.80 -20.41
C TRP A 239 -12.36 -17.51 -21.91
N ARG A 240 -13.54 -17.06 -22.39
CA ARG A 240 -13.78 -16.86 -23.84
C ARG A 240 -12.88 -15.80 -24.48
N ASP A 241 -12.41 -14.81 -23.72
CA ASP A 241 -11.57 -13.70 -24.21
C ASP A 241 -10.18 -13.61 -23.55
N LEU A 242 -9.71 -14.70 -22.92
CA LEU A 242 -8.46 -14.72 -22.17
C LEU A 242 -7.27 -14.20 -23.00
N GLY A 243 -7.17 -14.59 -24.27
CA GLY A 243 -6.08 -14.18 -25.16
C GLY A 243 -6.06 -12.68 -25.47
N ARG A 244 -7.24 -12.06 -25.65
CA ARG A 244 -7.34 -10.61 -25.87
C ARG A 244 -7.02 -9.85 -24.58
N LYS A 245 -7.53 -10.31 -23.44
CA LYS A 245 -7.27 -9.74 -22.11
C LYS A 245 -5.77 -9.83 -21.74
N LEU A 246 -5.12 -10.98 -21.98
CA LEU A 246 -3.68 -11.17 -21.81
C LEU A 246 -2.85 -10.27 -22.73
N ARG A 247 -3.27 -10.08 -23.98
CA ARG A 247 -2.58 -9.19 -24.92
C ARG A 247 -2.61 -7.74 -24.44
N LEU A 248 -3.75 -7.28 -23.92
CA LEU A 248 -3.84 -5.94 -23.32
C LEU A 248 -2.90 -5.82 -22.12
N LEU A 249 -2.90 -6.80 -21.21
CA LEU A 249 -2.01 -6.85 -20.05
C LEU A 249 -0.52 -6.87 -20.42
N SER A 250 -0.15 -7.51 -21.53
CA SER A 250 1.24 -7.57 -21.99
C SER A 250 1.86 -6.18 -22.25
N SER A 251 1.04 -5.20 -22.61
CA SER A 251 1.49 -3.82 -22.80
C SER A 251 1.78 -3.09 -21.49
N TYR A 252 1.11 -3.48 -20.39
CA TYR A 252 1.32 -2.93 -19.04
C TYR A 252 2.43 -3.65 -18.26
N LEU A 253 2.71 -4.90 -18.66
CA LEU A 253 3.82 -5.73 -18.19
C LEU A 253 5.19 -5.15 -18.53
N TRP A 254 5.28 -4.55 -19.71
CA TRP A 254 6.53 -4.03 -20.23
C TRP A 254 6.64 -2.55 -19.86
N PRO A 255 7.53 -2.16 -18.93
CA PRO A 255 7.71 -0.76 -18.57
C PRO A 255 8.32 -0.01 -19.76
N ARG A 256 7.46 0.60 -20.57
CA ARG A 256 7.87 1.48 -21.68
C ARG A 256 8.43 2.77 -21.08
N GLY A 257 9.62 3.17 -21.51
CA GLY A 257 10.24 4.44 -21.12
C GLY A 257 11.43 4.35 -20.15
N SER A 258 11.74 3.19 -19.56
CA SER A 258 12.96 3.03 -18.73
C SER A 258 13.70 1.72 -19.01
N PRO A 259 14.92 1.78 -19.60
CA PRO A 259 15.68 0.56 -19.94
C PRO A 259 16.14 -0.20 -18.69
N SER A 260 16.31 0.48 -17.56
CA SER A 260 16.67 -0.14 -16.28
C SER A 260 15.57 -1.07 -15.75
N LEU A 261 14.29 -0.69 -15.86
CA LEU A 261 13.17 -1.55 -15.45
C LEU A 261 12.99 -2.73 -16.41
N GLN A 262 13.23 -2.52 -17.71
CA GLN A 262 13.19 -3.61 -18.70
C GLN A 262 14.26 -4.67 -18.42
N LEU A 263 15.47 -4.25 -18.07
CA LEU A 263 16.53 -5.16 -17.64
C LEU A 263 16.12 -5.95 -16.39
N ILE A 264 15.48 -5.30 -15.40
CA ILE A 264 14.97 -5.97 -14.20
C ILE A 264 13.94 -7.04 -14.56
N VAL A 265 13.03 -6.78 -15.50
CA VAL A 265 12.05 -7.79 -15.98
C VAL A 265 12.78 -8.99 -16.60
N LEU A 266 13.80 -8.76 -17.44
CA LEU A 266 14.60 -9.83 -18.03
C LEU A 266 15.36 -10.64 -16.97
N ILE A 267 15.92 -9.98 -15.96
CA ILE A 267 16.56 -10.66 -14.82
C ILE A 267 15.53 -11.51 -14.06
N CYS A 268 14.33 -11.01 -13.81
CA CYS A 268 13.26 -11.76 -13.15
C CYS A 268 12.86 -13.02 -13.95
N LEU A 269 12.78 -12.92 -15.29
CA LEU A 269 12.53 -14.07 -16.16
C LEU A 269 13.69 -15.07 -16.14
N GLY A 270 14.94 -14.59 -16.11
CA GLY A 270 16.12 -15.44 -15.94
C GLY A 270 16.14 -16.18 -14.60
N LEU A 271 15.83 -15.48 -13.50
CA LEU A 271 15.69 -16.08 -12.17
C LEU A 271 14.54 -17.09 -12.12
N MET A 272 13.45 -16.86 -12.85
CA MET A 272 12.35 -17.81 -12.96
C MET A 272 12.82 -19.11 -13.66
N GLY A 273 13.58 -19.00 -14.75
CA GLY A 273 14.20 -20.17 -15.41
C GLY A 273 15.16 -20.91 -14.48
N LEU A 274 16.00 -20.19 -13.74
CA LEU A 274 16.90 -20.77 -12.73
C LEU A 274 16.12 -21.52 -11.64
N GLU A 275 15.00 -20.98 -11.16
CA GLU A 275 14.14 -21.63 -10.17
C GLU A 275 13.63 -22.99 -10.65
N ARG A 276 13.27 -23.11 -11.94
CA ARG A 276 12.83 -24.39 -12.53
C ARG A 276 13.98 -25.39 -12.62
N ALA A 277 15.17 -24.95 -12.99
CA ALA A 277 16.35 -25.81 -13.01
C ALA A 277 16.67 -26.33 -11.60
N LEU A 278 16.65 -25.46 -10.59
CA LEU A 278 16.85 -25.84 -9.18
C LEU A 278 15.79 -26.85 -8.70
N ASN A 279 14.54 -26.68 -9.14
CA ASN A 279 13.46 -27.60 -8.82
C ASN A 279 13.70 -29.04 -9.30
N VAL A 280 14.41 -29.23 -10.41
CA VAL A 280 14.78 -30.55 -10.93
C VAL A 280 16.06 -31.06 -10.28
N LEU A 281 17.05 -30.18 -10.09
CA LEU A 281 18.37 -30.57 -9.57
C LEU A 281 18.33 -31.03 -8.11
N VAL A 282 17.55 -30.39 -7.25
CA VAL A 282 17.54 -30.71 -5.81
C VAL A 282 17.16 -32.18 -5.52
N PRO A 283 16.08 -32.75 -6.08
CA PRO A 283 15.78 -34.18 -5.94
C PRO A 283 16.86 -35.10 -6.52
N ILE A 284 17.53 -34.71 -7.61
CA ILE A 284 18.61 -35.49 -8.23
C ILE A 284 19.81 -35.60 -7.28
N PHE A 285 20.26 -34.48 -6.70
CA PHE A 285 21.35 -34.52 -5.73
C PHE A 285 20.94 -35.30 -4.46
N TYR A 286 19.67 -35.28 -4.08
CA TYR A 286 19.20 -36.09 -2.95
C TYR A 286 19.26 -37.59 -3.25
N ARG A 287 18.89 -38.01 -4.47
CA ARG A 287 19.13 -39.38 -4.95
C ARG A 287 20.60 -39.75 -4.88
N ASP A 288 21.48 -38.90 -5.40
CA ASP A 288 22.89 -39.20 -5.52
C ASP A 288 23.53 -39.38 -4.12
N ILE A 289 23.09 -38.63 -3.11
CA ILE A 289 23.48 -38.84 -1.70
C ILE A 289 23.08 -40.24 -1.22
N VAL A 290 21.83 -40.65 -1.46
CA VAL A 290 21.34 -41.98 -1.05
C VAL A 290 22.12 -43.09 -1.74
N ASN A 291 22.38 -42.95 -3.05
CA ASN A 291 23.13 -43.94 -3.82
C ASN A 291 24.59 -44.05 -3.35
N LEU A 292 25.27 -42.93 -3.07
CA LEU A 292 26.63 -42.91 -2.52
C LEU A 292 26.70 -43.55 -1.11
N LEU A 293 25.68 -43.31 -0.28
CA LEU A 293 25.56 -43.94 1.04
C LEU A 293 25.38 -45.46 0.92
N THR A 294 24.52 -45.93 0.00
CA THR A 294 24.31 -47.36 -0.24
C THR A 294 25.56 -48.03 -0.80
N ALA A 295 26.29 -47.36 -1.71
CA ALA A 295 27.52 -47.86 -2.32
C ALA A 295 28.76 -47.79 -1.39
N LYS A 296 28.62 -47.24 -0.17
CA LYS A 296 29.74 -47.00 0.77
C LYS A 296 30.90 -46.23 0.13
N ALA A 297 30.56 -45.21 -0.64
CA ALA A 297 31.51 -44.36 -1.35
C ALA A 297 32.46 -43.59 -0.39
N PRO A 298 33.64 -43.13 -0.87
CA PRO A 298 34.59 -42.39 -0.03
C PRO A 298 33.97 -41.11 0.54
N TRP A 299 34.28 -40.81 1.81
CA TRP A 299 33.74 -39.66 2.56
C TRP A 299 33.87 -38.32 1.83
N SER A 300 34.97 -38.12 1.08
CA SER A 300 35.20 -36.90 0.30
C SER A 300 34.11 -36.63 -0.75
N SER A 301 33.72 -37.66 -1.51
CA SER A 301 32.64 -37.56 -2.50
C SER A 301 31.29 -37.29 -1.84
N LEU A 302 31.01 -37.95 -0.71
CA LEU A 302 29.75 -37.79 0.01
C LEU A 302 29.63 -36.38 0.60
N ALA A 303 30.69 -35.88 1.24
CA ALA A 303 30.71 -34.55 1.82
C ALA A 303 30.43 -33.47 0.76
N TRP A 304 31.08 -33.55 -0.41
CA TRP A 304 30.88 -32.58 -1.50
C TRP A 304 29.43 -32.58 -2.03
N THR A 305 28.86 -33.76 -2.25
CA THR A 305 27.47 -33.89 -2.72
C THR A 305 26.47 -33.37 -1.69
N VAL A 306 26.68 -33.64 -0.40
CA VAL A 306 25.83 -33.12 0.68
C VAL A 306 25.92 -31.60 0.77
N THR A 307 27.11 -31.02 0.71
CA THR A 307 27.28 -29.55 0.73
C THR A 307 26.60 -28.90 -0.47
N THR A 308 26.75 -29.49 -1.67
CA THR A 308 26.11 -29.00 -2.89
C THR A 308 24.58 -29.08 -2.79
N TYR A 309 24.03 -30.19 -2.29
CA TYR A 309 22.61 -30.36 -2.05
C TYR A 309 22.05 -29.29 -1.10
N VAL A 310 22.71 -29.05 0.04
CA VAL A 310 22.27 -28.03 1.02
C VAL A 310 22.29 -26.63 0.41
N PHE A 311 23.31 -26.30 -0.39
CA PHE A 311 23.38 -25.02 -1.10
C PHE A 311 22.27 -24.86 -2.13
N LEU A 312 22.02 -25.89 -2.96
CA LEU A 312 20.91 -25.88 -3.92
C LEU A 312 19.55 -25.80 -3.20
N LYS A 313 19.41 -26.46 -2.04
CA LYS A 313 18.21 -26.37 -1.21
C LYS A 313 17.99 -24.98 -0.63
N PHE A 314 19.06 -24.27 -0.26
CA PHE A 314 18.98 -22.87 0.15
C PHE A 314 18.52 -21.96 -1.01
N LEU A 315 19.02 -22.18 -2.22
CA LEU A 315 18.60 -21.43 -3.41
C LEU A 315 17.13 -21.69 -3.77
N GLN A 316 16.72 -22.97 -3.77
CA GLN A 316 15.36 -23.42 -4.10
C GLN A 316 14.33 -23.04 -3.02
N GLY A 317 14.70 -23.21 -1.74
CA GLY A 317 13.80 -23.12 -0.59
C GLY A 317 13.29 -24.48 -0.09
N GLY A 318 12.87 -24.50 1.18
CA GLY A 318 12.38 -25.73 1.83
C GLY A 318 12.46 -25.78 3.36
N GLY A 319 12.78 -24.67 4.04
CA GLY A 319 12.69 -24.56 5.51
C GLY A 319 11.36 -23.94 5.97
N THR A 320 11.28 -23.56 7.25
CA THR A 320 10.10 -22.94 7.91
C THR A 320 9.55 -21.69 7.19
N GLY A 321 10.34 -21.05 6.33
CA GLY A 321 9.89 -20.07 5.33
C GLY A 321 9.83 -20.72 3.95
N SER A 322 8.62 -20.88 3.41
CA SER A 322 8.29 -21.60 2.18
C SER A 322 8.88 -21.04 0.86
N THR A 323 9.76 -20.03 0.90
CA THR A 323 10.36 -19.38 -0.27
C THR A 323 11.90 -19.43 -0.26
N GLY A 324 12.51 -19.87 -1.37
CA GLY A 324 13.97 -19.91 -1.53
C GLY A 324 14.60 -18.54 -1.78
N PHE A 325 15.93 -18.47 -1.66
CA PHE A 325 16.68 -17.23 -1.91
C PHE A 325 16.41 -16.65 -3.31
N VAL A 326 16.37 -17.49 -4.34
CA VAL A 326 16.11 -17.07 -5.74
C VAL A 326 14.70 -16.46 -5.87
N SER A 327 13.70 -17.10 -5.29
CA SER A 327 12.31 -16.63 -5.33
C SER A 327 12.13 -15.31 -4.57
N ASN A 328 12.79 -15.17 -3.42
CA ASN A 328 12.79 -13.91 -2.65
C ASN A 328 13.50 -12.77 -3.39
N LEU A 329 14.66 -13.05 -4.00
CA LEU A 329 15.38 -12.06 -4.82
C LEU A 329 14.54 -11.63 -6.03
N ARG A 330 13.92 -12.58 -6.73
CA ARG A 330 13.00 -12.30 -7.84
C ARG A 330 11.83 -11.42 -7.39
N THR A 331 11.19 -11.78 -6.27
CA THR A 331 10.07 -11.01 -5.71
C THR A 331 10.51 -9.60 -5.33
N PHE A 332 11.67 -9.46 -4.69
CA PHE A 332 12.24 -8.16 -4.32
C PHE A 332 12.48 -7.25 -5.53
N LEU A 333 13.05 -7.80 -6.60
CA LEU A 333 13.25 -7.08 -7.86
C LEU A 333 11.92 -6.72 -8.53
N TRP A 334 10.93 -7.62 -8.47
CA TRP A 334 9.61 -7.41 -9.06
C TRP A 334 8.80 -6.28 -8.41
N ILE A 335 8.95 -6.05 -7.10
CA ILE A 335 8.22 -4.98 -6.38
C ILE A 335 8.36 -3.63 -7.12
N ARG A 336 9.55 -3.29 -7.61
CA ARG A 336 9.77 -2.03 -8.34
C ARG A 336 8.98 -1.97 -9.66
N VAL A 337 8.92 -3.08 -10.38
CA VAL A 337 8.15 -3.18 -11.64
C VAL A 337 6.65 -3.06 -11.33
N GLN A 338 6.17 -3.77 -10.30
CA GLN A 338 4.78 -3.73 -9.86
C GLN A 338 4.34 -2.31 -9.47
N GLN A 339 5.16 -1.60 -8.67
CA GLN A 339 4.87 -0.23 -8.24
C GLN A 339 4.85 0.76 -9.41
N PHE A 340 5.74 0.60 -10.39
CA PHE A 340 5.74 1.40 -11.61
C PHE A 340 4.45 1.20 -12.41
N THR A 341 4.02 -0.05 -12.60
CA THR A 341 2.78 -0.38 -13.31
C THR A 341 1.53 0.10 -12.55
N SER A 342 1.47 -0.09 -11.23
CA SER A 342 0.34 0.37 -10.39
C SER A 342 0.14 1.88 -10.54
N ARG A 343 1.21 2.66 -10.32
CA ARG A 343 1.20 4.10 -10.47
C ARG A 343 0.74 4.55 -11.87
N GLY A 344 1.21 3.88 -12.93
CA GLY A 344 0.82 4.23 -14.29
C GLY A 344 -0.66 3.98 -14.58
N VAL A 345 -1.23 2.90 -14.03
CA VAL A 345 -2.66 2.57 -14.18
C VAL A 345 -3.53 3.51 -13.33
N GLU A 346 -3.17 3.73 -12.06
CA GLU A 346 -3.87 4.63 -11.14
C GLU A 346 -3.94 6.05 -11.69
N LEU A 347 -2.81 6.62 -12.11
CA LEU A 347 -2.78 7.98 -12.65
C LEU A 347 -3.64 8.13 -13.91
N ARG A 348 -3.64 7.12 -14.78
CA ARG A 348 -4.45 7.15 -16.00
C ARG A 348 -5.94 7.05 -15.70
N LEU A 349 -6.33 6.19 -14.77
CA LEU A 349 -7.71 6.08 -14.31
C LEU A 349 -8.18 7.37 -13.63
N PHE A 350 -7.37 7.90 -12.73
CA PHE A 350 -7.68 9.13 -12.00
C PHE A 350 -7.81 10.34 -12.92
N SER A 351 -6.90 10.47 -13.89
CA SER A 351 -6.99 11.51 -14.94
C SER A 351 -8.29 11.37 -15.74
N HIS A 352 -8.62 10.16 -16.18
CA HIS A 352 -9.83 9.93 -16.96
C HIS A 352 -11.11 10.21 -16.17
N LEU A 353 -11.14 9.86 -14.88
CA LEU A 353 -12.27 10.19 -13.99
C LEU A 353 -12.54 11.70 -13.91
N HIS A 354 -11.49 12.52 -13.92
CA HIS A 354 -11.63 13.98 -13.93
C HIS A 354 -12.11 14.54 -15.28
N GLU A 355 -12.00 13.77 -16.37
CA GLU A 355 -12.51 14.14 -17.69
C GLU A 355 -14.00 13.78 -17.88
N LEU A 356 -14.53 12.86 -17.08
CA LEU A 356 -15.94 12.46 -17.15
C LEU A 356 -16.89 13.59 -16.74
N SER A 357 -18.10 13.57 -17.30
CA SER A 357 -19.06 14.66 -17.13
C SER A 357 -19.64 14.73 -15.71
N LEU A 358 -20.13 15.92 -15.34
CA LEU A 358 -20.78 16.13 -14.05
C LEU A 358 -22.02 15.23 -13.87
N ARG A 359 -22.74 14.93 -14.97
CA ARG A 359 -23.87 13.99 -14.98
C ARG A 359 -23.47 12.62 -14.45
N TRP A 360 -22.35 12.12 -14.96
CA TRP A 360 -21.82 10.80 -14.61
C TRP A 360 -21.43 10.74 -13.13
N HIS A 361 -20.79 11.80 -12.60
CA HIS A 361 -20.41 11.91 -11.19
C HIS A 361 -21.61 11.99 -10.25
N LEU A 362 -22.66 12.75 -10.60
CA LEU A 362 -23.88 12.85 -9.77
C LEU A 362 -24.71 11.56 -9.76
N GLY A 363 -24.63 10.76 -10.84
CA GLY A 363 -25.35 9.49 -10.97
C GLY A 363 -24.71 8.32 -10.21
N ARG A 364 -23.47 8.47 -9.72
CA ARG A 364 -22.71 7.40 -9.05
C ARG A 364 -22.25 7.81 -7.66
N ARG A 365 -22.11 6.83 -6.77
CA ARG A 365 -21.53 7.05 -5.44
C ARG A 365 -20.00 7.08 -5.56
N THR A 366 -19.36 8.15 -5.11
CA THR A 366 -17.90 8.33 -5.19
C THR A 366 -17.13 7.16 -4.59
N GLY A 367 -17.57 6.62 -3.44
CA GLY A 367 -16.93 5.46 -2.81
C GLY A 367 -17.01 4.16 -3.64
N GLU A 368 -18.07 3.98 -4.43
CA GLU A 368 -18.18 2.84 -5.36
C GLU A 368 -17.18 2.98 -6.52
N VAL A 369 -17.06 4.20 -7.08
CA VAL A 369 -16.12 4.50 -8.17
C VAL A 369 -14.68 4.32 -7.71
N LEU A 370 -14.29 4.88 -6.57
CA LEU A 370 -12.95 4.72 -5.99
C LEU A 370 -12.62 3.25 -5.76
N ARG A 371 -13.58 2.47 -5.26
CA ARG A 371 -13.41 1.03 -5.07
C ARG A 371 -13.20 0.28 -6.39
N ILE A 372 -13.84 0.69 -7.48
CA ILE A 372 -13.58 0.12 -8.82
C ILE A 372 -12.15 0.44 -9.27
N VAL A 373 -11.65 1.65 -8.99
CA VAL A 373 -10.27 2.05 -9.30
C VAL A 373 -9.26 1.25 -8.49
N ASP A 374 -9.42 1.19 -7.17
CA ASP A 374 -8.49 0.50 -6.26
C ASP A 374 -8.45 -1.00 -6.55
N ARG A 375 -9.63 -1.63 -6.68
CA ARG A 375 -9.73 -3.05 -7.02
C ARG A 375 -9.20 -3.31 -8.42
N GLY A 376 -9.59 -2.52 -9.40
CA GLY A 376 -9.11 -2.65 -10.78
C GLY A 376 -7.59 -2.65 -10.86
N THR A 377 -6.95 -1.69 -10.21
CA THR A 377 -5.48 -1.57 -10.19
C THR A 377 -4.81 -2.74 -9.46
N SER A 378 -5.29 -3.08 -8.26
CA SER A 378 -4.78 -4.22 -7.50
C SER A 378 -4.98 -5.54 -8.27
N SER A 379 -6.11 -5.69 -8.96
CA SER A 379 -6.43 -6.85 -9.79
C SER A 379 -5.54 -6.97 -11.02
N VAL A 380 -5.17 -5.87 -11.68
CA VAL A 380 -4.21 -5.89 -12.80
C VAL A 380 -2.84 -6.40 -12.32
N THR A 381 -2.33 -5.84 -11.23
CA THR A 381 -1.01 -6.25 -10.68
C THR A 381 -1.04 -7.66 -10.09
N GLY A 382 -2.16 -8.04 -9.46
CA GLY A 382 -2.40 -9.37 -8.90
C GLY A 382 -2.51 -10.45 -9.97
N LEU A 383 -3.36 -10.25 -11.00
CA LEU A 383 -3.45 -11.17 -12.16
C LEU A 383 -2.09 -11.42 -12.74
N LEU A 384 -1.33 -10.35 -12.92
CA LEU A 384 -0.05 -10.43 -13.55
C LEU A 384 0.93 -11.29 -12.75
N SER A 385 0.99 -11.04 -11.45
CA SER A 385 1.85 -11.78 -10.54
C SER A 385 1.44 -13.26 -10.46
N TYR A 386 0.15 -13.58 -10.38
CA TYR A 386 -0.33 -14.97 -10.31
C TYR A 386 -0.09 -15.75 -11.61
N LEU A 387 -0.30 -15.13 -12.77
CA LEU A 387 -0.10 -15.79 -14.06
C LEU A 387 1.38 -16.05 -14.32
N VAL A 388 2.23 -15.03 -14.17
CA VAL A 388 3.67 -15.10 -14.49
C VAL A 388 4.44 -15.92 -13.45
N PHE A 389 4.11 -15.83 -12.16
CA PHE A 389 4.93 -16.43 -11.10
C PHE A 389 4.35 -17.67 -10.43
N SER A 390 3.09 -17.97 -10.66
CA SER A 390 2.47 -19.18 -10.11
C SER A 390 2.04 -20.10 -11.24
N ILE A 391 1.13 -19.71 -12.11
CA ILE A 391 0.51 -20.65 -13.07
C ILE A 391 1.45 -21.10 -14.18
N ILE A 392 2.09 -20.15 -14.89
CA ILE A 392 3.01 -20.53 -15.96
C ILE A 392 4.15 -21.40 -15.41
N PRO A 393 4.78 -21.05 -14.27
CA PRO A 393 5.83 -21.87 -13.69
C PRO A 393 5.35 -23.24 -13.18
N THR A 394 4.13 -23.36 -12.64
CA THR A 394 3.59 -24.67 -12.21
C THR A 394 3.26 -25.57 -13.38
N LEU A 395 2.65 -25.05 -14.44
CA LEU A 395 2.42 -25.82 -15.66
C LEU A 395 3.75 -26.25 -16.29
N ALA A 396 4.74 -25.36 -16.30
CA ALA A 396 6.10 -25.70 -16.76
C ALA A 396 6.74 -26.80 -15.89
N ASP A 397 6.65 -26.72 -14.56
CA ASP A 397 7.17 -27.77 -13.65
C ASP A 397 6.50 -29.13 -13.91
N ILE A 398 5.19 -29.17 -14.14
CA ILE A 398 4.46 -30.40 -14.47
C ILE A 398 4.97 -30.98 -15.80
N ILE A 399 5.10 -30.15 -16.84
CA ILE A 399 5.59 -30.58 -18.16
C ILE A 399 7.03 -31.09 -18.05
N ILE A 400 7.91 -30.34 -17.36
CA ILE A 400 9.30 -30.74 -17.14
C ILE A 400 9.36 -32.06 -16.36
N GLY A 401 8.55 -32.23 -15.33
CA GLY A 401 8.47 -33.46 -14.54
C GLY A 401 8.03 -34.66 -15.38
N ILE A 402 6.98 -34.51 -16.20
CA ILE A 402 6.52 -35.58 -17.11
C ILE A 402 7.62 -35.98 -18.10
N ILE A 403 8.26 -34.98 -18.73
CA ILE A 403 9.35 -35.20 -19.68
C ILE A 403 10.53 -35.90 -18.99
N TYR A 404 10.91 -35.44 -17.80
CA TYR A 404 11.99 -36.02 -17.00
C TYR A 404 11.73 -37.49 -16.65
N PHE A 405 10.57 -37.82 -16.05
CA PHE A 405 10.25 -39.20 -15.67
C PHE A 405 10.08 -40.13 -16.88
N SER A 406 9.59 -39.61 -18.01
CA SER A 406 9.47 -40.39 -19.25
C SER A 406 10.84 -40.75 -19.82
N MET A 407 11.79 -39.81 -19.84
CA MET A 407 13.12 -40.02 -20.43
C MET A 407 14.09 -40.78 -19.52
N PHE A 408 14.11 -40.52 -18.21
CA PHE A 408 15.11 -41.08 -17.30
C PHE A 408 14.68 -42.37 -16.58
N PHE A 409 13.38 -42.67 -16.50
CA PHE A 409 12.87 -43.89 -15.89
C PHE A 409 12.20 -44.79 -16.94
N ASN A 410 10.94 -44.46 -17.27
CA ASN A 410 10.12 -45.17 -18.24
C ASN A 410 8.87 -44.31 -18.55
N ALA A 411 8.32 -44.44 -19.76
CA ALA A 411 7.05 -43.83 -20.16
C ALA A 411 5.90 -44.10 -19.16
N TRP A 412 5.88 -45.27 -18.51
CA TRP A 412 4.87 -45.59 -17.47
C TRP A 412 4.93 -44.65 -16.25
N PHE A 413 6.12 -44.23 -15.81
CA PHE A 413 6.23 -43.26 -14.71
C PHE A 413 5.72 -41.88 -15.15
N GLY A 414 6.07 -41.46 -16.37
CA GLY A 414 5.53 -40.23 -16.96
C GLY A 414 4.00 -40.25 -17.07
N LEU A 415 3.41 -41.39 -17.45
CA LEU A 415 1.96 -41.57 -17.53
C LEU A 415 1.28 -41.50 -16.16
N ILE A 416 1.86 -42.12 -15.11
CA ILE A 416 1.33 -42.05 -13.74
C ILE A 416 1.33 -40.60 -13.25
N VAL A 417 2.44 -39.87 -13.44
CA VAL A 417 2.54 -38.45 -13.07
C VAL A 417 1.52 -37.63 -13.84
N PHE A 418 1.42 -37.81 -15.16
CA PHE A 418 0.44 -37.11 -15.98
C PHE A 418 -1.01 -37.35 -15.53
N LEU A 419 -1.38 -38.61 -15.28
CA LEU A 419 -2.73 -38.99 -14.86
C LEU A 419 -3.05 -38.44 -13.47
N CYS A 420 -2.12 -38.54 -12.53
CA CYS A 420 -2.31 -38.01 -11.17
C CYS A 420 -2.45 -36.48 -11.18
N MET A 421 -1.57 -35.76 -11.88
CA MET A 421 -1.62 -34.29 -11.96
C MET A 421 -2.87 -33.79 -12.68
N SER A 422 -3.26 -34.45 -13.78
CA SER A 422 -4.48 -34.11 -14.52
C SER A 422 -5.73 -34.35 -13.69
N LEU A 423 -5.82 -35.51 -13.03
CA LEU A 423 -6.93 -35.85 -12.14
C LEU A 423 -7.03 -34.86 -10.97
N TYR A 424 -5.89 -34.50 -10.37
CA TYR A 424 -5.83 -33.50 -9.31
C TYR A 424 -6.40 -32.15 -9.77
N LEU A 425 -5.93 -31.65 -10.93
CA LEU A 425 -6.33 -30.35 -11.45
C LEU A 425 -7.83 -30.32 -11.82
N ILE A 426 -8.33 -31.35 -12.49
CA ILE A 426 -9.75 -31.48 -12.86
C ILE A 426 -10.63 -31.51 -11.61
N LEU A 427 -10.32 -32.38 -10.64
CA LEU A 427 -11.11 -32.48 -9.41
C LEU A 427 -11.06 -31.18 -8.61
N THR A 428 -9.90 -30.53 -8.54
CA THR A 428 -9.74 -29.24 -7.85
C THR A 428 -10.63 -28.17 -8.47
N ILE A 429 -10.69 -28.08 -9.80
CA ILE A 429 -11.53 -27.10 -10.50
C ILE A 429 -13.01 -27.40 -10.26
N VAL A 430 -13.44 -28.64 -10.48
CA VAL A 430 -14.86 -29.04 -10.33
C VAL A 430 -15.36 -28.81 -8.90
N VAL A 431 -14.60 -29.23 -7.90
CA VAL A 431 -14.97 -29.03 -6.49
C VAL A 431 -14.90 -27.56 -6.10
N THR A 432 -13.94 -26.78 -6.64
CA THR A 432 -13.86 -25.34 -6.39
C THR A 432 -15.03 -24.57 -6.99
N GLU A 433 -15.51 -24.96 -8.17
CA GLU A 433 -16.69 -24.37 -8.79
C GLU A 433 -17.96 -24.73 -8.03
N TRP A 434 -18.11 -25.98 -7.60
CA TRP A 434 -19.21 -26.40 -6.73
C TRP A 434 -19.20 -25.65 -5.39
N ARG A 435 -18.04 -25.46 -4.77
CA ARG A 435 -17.92 -24.76 -3.47
C ARG A 435 -18.14 -23.25 -3.59
N ALA A 436 -18.00 -22.68 -4.79
CA ALA A 436 -18.15 -21.25 -5.02
C ALA A 436 -19.54 -20.75 -4.59
N LYS A 437 -20.60 -21.57 -4.74
CA LYS A 437 -21.96 -21.21 -4.30
C LYS A 437 -22.03 -20.98 -2.79
N PHE A 438 -21.46 -21.87 -1.98
CA PHE A 438 -21.47 -21.73 -0.51
C PHE A 438 -20.67 -20.50 -0.06
N ARG A 439 -19.56 -20.20 -0.75
CA ARG A 439 -18.78 -18.99 -0.49
C ARG A 439 -19.59 -17.73 -0.82
N ARG A 440 -20.34 -17.72 -1.92
CA ARG A 440 -21.20 -16.59 -2.32
C ARG A 440 -22.33 -16.36 -1.32
N ASP A 441 -23.00 -17.42 -0.90
CA ASP A 441 -24.09 -17.35 0.08
C ASP A 441 -23.55 -16.82 1.42
N MET A 442 -22.41 -17.35 1.88
CA MET A 442 -21.71 -16.89 3.09
C MET A 442 -21.34 -15.40 3.01
N ASN A 443 -20.70 -14.95 1.92
CA ASN A 443 -20.31 -13.54 1.76
C ASN A 443 -21.53 -12.59 1.70
N THR A 444 -22.63 -13.02 1.08
CA THR A 444 -23.86 -12.22 0.99
C THR A 444 -24.46 -12.04 2.38
N GLN A 445 -24.53 -13.12 3.16
CA GLN A 445 -25.03 -13.07 4.53
C GLN A 445 -24.09 -12.29 5.46
N GLU A 446 -22.76 -12.40 5.27
CA GLU A 446 -21.78 -11.59 6.01
C GLU A 446 -22.03 -10.09 5.81
N ASN A 447 -22.18 -9.66 4.56
CA ASN A 447 -22.48 -8.26 4.23
C ASN A 447 -23.81 -7.81 4.84
N ALA A 448 -24.85 -8.66 4.78
CA ALA A 448 -26.14 -8.35 5.39
C ALA A 448 -26.07 -8.24 6.92
N THR A 449 -25.32 -9.11 7.58
CA THR A 449 -25.10 -9.07 9.03
C THR A 449 -24.31 -7.83 9.44
N ARG A 450 -23.22 -7.50 8.72
CA ARG A 450 -22.44 -6.28 8.96
C ARG A 450 -23.25 -5.01 8.74
N ALA A 451 -24.02 -4.94 7.64
CA ALA A 451 -24.85 -3.77 7.33
C ALA A 451 -25.89 -3.50 8.43
N ARG A 452 -26.46 -4.55 9.04
CA ARG A 452 -27.38 -4.38 10.19
C ARG A 452 -26.68 -3.81 11.42
N ALA A 453 -25.46 -4.24 11.71
CA ALA A 453 -24.70 -3.70 12.83
C ALA A 453 -24.38 -2.21 12.63
N VAL A 454 -23.94 -1.84 11.42
CA VAL A 454 -23.67 -0.44 11.06
C VAL A 454 -24.93 0.40 11.16
N ASP A 455 -26.06 -0.06 10.60
CA ASP A 455 -27.34 0.66 10.64
C ASP A 455 -27.82 0.91 12.09
N SER A 456 -27.62 -0.05 12.99
CA SER A 456 -27.93 0.10 14.42
C SER A 456 -27.04 1.15 15.10
N LEU A 457 -25.74 1.20 14.75
CA LEU A 457 -24.78 2.15 15.33
C LEU A 457 -24.94 3.57 14.77
N LEU A 458 -25.23 3.71 13.48
CA LEU A 458 -25.55 5.01 12.87
C LEU A 458 -26.80 5.63 13.50
N ASN A 459 -27.78 4.80 13.84
CA ASN A 459 -29.01 5.21 14.50
C ASN A 459 -28.96 5.01 16.03
N PHE A 460 -27.76 5.14 16.63
CA PHE A 460 -27.55 4.91 18.06
C PHE A 460 -28.52 5.71 18.94
N GLU A 461 -28.74 6.99 18.62
CA GLU A 461 -29.69 7.84 19.35
C GLU A 461 -31.11 7.28 19.27
N THR A 462 -31.57 6.85 18.09
CA THR A 462 -32.89 6.24 17.91
C THR A 462 -33.03 4.98 18.75
N VAL A 463 -32.04 4.08 18.72
CA VAL A 463 -32.06 2.85 19.52
C VAL A 463 -32.17 3.19 21.02
N LYS A 464 -31.48 4.24 21.46
CA LYS A 464 -31.54 4.74 22.85
C LYS A 464 -32.86 5.42 23.20
N TYR A 465 -33.41 6.25 22.31
CA TYR A 465 -34.70 6.92 22.52
C TYR A 465 -35.85 5.94 22.75
N TYR A 466 -35.79 4.76 22.11
CA TYR A 466 -36.83 3.74 22.21
C TYR A 466 -36.48 2.58 23.16
N GLY A 467 -35.32 2.60 23.85
CA GLY A 467 -34.91 1.50 24.74
C GLY A 467 -34.83 0.13 24.04
N ALA A 468 -34.46 0.14 22.75
CA ALA A 468 -34.53 -1.03 21.86
C ALA A 468 -33.24 -1.86 21.85
N GLU A 469 -32.32 -1.67 22.81
CA GLU A 469 -31.01 -2.32 22.78
C GLU A 469 -31.11 -3.86 22.80
N GLY A 470 -31.97 -4.40 23.66
CA GLY A 470 -32.18 -5.86 23.74
C GLY A 470 -32.74 -6.44 22.45
N TYR A 471 -33.63 -5.71 21.78
CA TYR A 471 -34.21 -6.11 20.50
C TYR A 471 -33.14 -6.16 19.39
N GLU A 472 -32.32 -5.11 19.26
CA GLU A 472 -31.27 -5.07 18.25
C GLU A 472 -30.17 -6.12 18.51
N VAL A 473 -29.83 -6.39 19.77
CA VAL A 473 -28.90 -7.48 20.13
C VAL A 473 -29.42 -8.84 19.69
N GLU A 474 -30.71 -9.14 19.92
CA GLU A 474 -31.29 -10.44 19.53
C GLU A 474 -31.45 -10.55 18.00
N ARG A 475 -31.86 -9.47 17.34
CA ARG A 475 -31.91 -9.38 15.88
C ARG A 475 -30.55 -9.60 15.24
N TYR A 476 -29.49 -9.08 15.87
CA TYR A 476 -28.11 -9.30 15.44
C TYR A 476 -27.65 -10.74 15.71
N ARG A 477 -28.00 -11.33 16.86
CA ARG A 477 -27.75 -12.74 17.18
C ARG A 477 -28.34 -13.67 16.12
N GLU A 478 -29.59 -13.48 15.71
CA GLU A 478 -30.21 -14.28 14.65
C GLU A 478 -29.45 -14.17 13.31
N ALA A 479 -28.97 -12.97 12.98
CA ALA A 479 -28.18 -12.74 11.77
C ALA A 479 -26.83 -13.47 11.82
N ILE A 480 -26.19 -13.50 13.00
CA ILE A 480 -24.96 -14.27 13.26
C ILE A 480 -25.23 -15.77 13.12
N LEU A 481 -26.28 -16.31 13.73
CA LEU A 481 -26.58 -17.75 13.65
C LEU A 481 -26.79 -18.22 12.20
N LYS A 482 -27.50 -17.41 11.40
CA LYS A 482 -27.66 -17.66 9.95
C LYS A 482 -26.33 -17.62 9.21
N PHE A 483 -25.46 -16.65 9.52
CA PHE A 483 -24.12 -16.55 8.96
C PHE A 483 -23.26 -17.76 9.33
N GLN A 484 -23.21 -18.16 10.60
CA GLN A 484 -22.45 -19.31 11.10
C GLN A 484 -22.83 -20.62 10.39
N GLY A 485 -24.12 -20.83 10.11
CA GLY A 485 -24.58 -21.99 9.35
C GLY A 485 -24.03 -22.06 7.92
N LEU A 486 -23.89 -20.90 7.26
CA LEU A 486 -23.30 -20.80 5.91
C LEU A 486 -21.77 -20.86 5.95
N GLU A 487 -21.16 -20.26 6.96
CA GLU A 487 -19.72 -20.34 7.20
C GLU A 487 -19.27 -21.79 7.43
N TRP A 488 -20.01 -22.55 8.24
CA TRP A 488 -19.75 -23.97 8.44
C TRP A 488 -19.78 -24.75 7.12
N LYS A 489 -20.80 -24.54 6.27
CA LYS A 489 -20.88 -25.20 4.94
C LYS A 489 -19.70 -24.83 4.05
N SER A 490 -19.32 -23.55 4.03
CA SER A 490 -18.16 -23.05 3.28
C SER A 490 -16.85 -23.69 3.76
N THR A 491 -16.62 -23.73 5.07
CA THR A 491 -15.41 -24.31 5.67
C THR A 491 -15.39 -25.84 5.51
N ALA A 492 -16.50 -26.53 5.74
CA ALA A 492 -16.63 -27.96 5.51
C ALA A 492 -16.34 -28.34 4.05
N SER A 493 -16.82 -27.55 3.08
CA SER A 493 -16.53 -27.77 1.66
C SER A 493 -15.04 -27.65 1.32
N LEU A 494 -14.28 -26.82 2.04
CA LEU A 494 -12.82 -26.72 1.89
C LEU A 494 -12.12 -27.96 2.44
N VAL A 495 -12.59 -28.50 3.57
CA VAL A 495 -12.05 -29.75 4.13
C VAL A 495 -12.28 -30.91 3.16
N VAL A 496 -13.47 -31.02 2.55
CA VAL A 496 -13.76 -32.04 1.53
C VAL A 496 -12.83 -31.91 0.32
N LEU A 497 -12.55 -30.69 -0.15
CA LEU A 497 -11.58 -30.44 -1.21
C LEU A 497 -10.18 -30.94 -0.82
N ASN A 498 -9.68 -30.53 0.34
CA ASN A 498 -8.36 -30.93 0.83
C ASN A 498 -8.26 -32.45 0.98
N GLN A 499 -9.32 -33.12 1.46
CA GLN A 499 -9.32 -34.57 1.63
C GLN A 499 -9.36 -35.30 0.29
N THR A 500 -10.11 -34.80 -0.69
CA THR A 500 -10.14 -35.34 -2.06
C THR A 500 -8.77 -35.21 -2.71
N GLN A 501 -8.12 -34.06 -2.55
CA GLN A 501 -6.77 -33.80 -3.04
C GLN A 501 -5.72 -34.71 -2.39
N ASN A 502 -5.78 -34.87 -1.07
CA ASN A 502 -4.89 -35.79 -0.34
C ASN A 502 -5.08 -37.25 -0.78
N LEU A 503 -6.32 -37.67 -1.06
CA LEU A 503 -6.60 -39.01 -1.57
C LEU A 503 -5.95 -39.24 -2.95
N VAL A 504 -6.08 -38.28 -3.86
CA VAL A 504 -5.48 -38.37 -5.21
C VAL A 504 -3.95 -38.43 -5.12
N ILE A 505 -3.35 -37.56 -4.29
CA ILE A 505 -1.90 -37.55 -4.05
C ILE A 505 -1.45 -38.88 -3.43
N GLY A 506 -2.17 -39.38 -2.42
CA GLY A 506 -1.87 -40.63 -1.75
C GLY A 506 -1.91 -41.83 -2.70
N LEU A 507 -2.93 -41.89 -3.57
CA LEU A 507 -3.04 -42.94 -4.59
C LEU A 507 -1.95 -42.85 -5.65
N GLY A 508 -1.61 -41.65 -6.12
CA GLY A 508 -0.53 -41.43 -7.08
C GLY A 508 0.84 -41.80 -6.50
N LEU A 509 1.10 -41.40 -5.26
CA LEU A 509 2.32 -41.77 -4.53
C LEU A 509 2.38 -43.29 -4.28
N LEU A 510 1.27 -43.92 -3.88
CA LEU A 510 1.18 -45.37 -3.69
C LEU A 510 1.49 -46.13 -4.99
N ALA A 511 0.80 -45.82 -6.08
CA ALA A 511 0.97 -46.50 -7.36
C ALA A 511 2.40 -46.37 -7.90
N GLY A 512 2.94 -45.16 -7.88
CA GLY A 512 4.29 -44.91 -8.38
C GLY A 512 5.40 -45.43 -7.46
N SER A 513 5.21 -45.38 -6.14
CA SER A 513 6.16 -45.97 -5.18
C SER A 513 6.19 -47.49 -5.25
N LEU A 514 5.04 -48.16 -5.42
CA LEU A 514 4.98 -49.61 -5.66
C LEU A 514 5.70 -50.00 -6.96
N LEU A 515 5.46 -49.26 -8.05
CA LEU A 515 6.14 -49.51 -9.32
C LEU A 515 7.66 -49.28 -9.19
N CYS A 516 8.07 -48.22 -8.51
CA CYS A 516 9.48 -47.92 -8.27
C CYS A 516 10.13 -49.01 -7.39
N ALA A 517 9.47 -49.43 -6.31
CA ALA A 517 9.95 -50.50 -5.44
C ALA A 517 10.10 -51.83 -6.18
N TYR A 518 9.16 -52.16 -7.08
CA TYR A 518 9.27 -53.32 -7.95
C TYR A 518 10.53 -53.25 -8.84
N PHE A 519 10.76 -52.13 -9.52
CA PHE A 519 11.95 -51.97 -10.37
C PHE A 519 13.27 -51.92 -9.58
N VAL A 520 13.26 -51.45 -8.33
CA VAL A 520 14.40 -51.53 -7.42
C VAL A 520 14.64 -52.98 -6.99
N SER A 521 13.59 -53.76 -6.73
CA SER A 521 13.71 -55.19 -6.42
C SER A 521 14.24 -56.03 -7.59
N GLU A 522 13.89 -55.65 -8.83
CA GLU A 522 14.45 -56.22 -10.06
C GLU A 522 15.85 -55.69 -10.42
N GLN A 523 16.46 -54.82 -9.59
CA GLN A 523 17.76 -54.17 -9.82
C GLN A 523 17.86 -53.33 -11.12
N LYS A 524 16.73 -52.87 -11.66
CA LYS A 524 16.70 -51.94 -12.81
C LYS A 524 16.85 -50.48 -12.38
N LEU A 525 16.54 -50.17 -11.12
CA LEU A 525 16.68 -48.85 -10.50
C LEU A 525 17.43 -48.96 -9.17
N GLN A 526 18.04 -47.87 -8.72
CA GLN A 526 18.76 -47.81 -7.44
C GLN A 526 17.84 -47.32 -6.30
N VAL A 527 18.26 -47.55 -5.06
CA VAL A 527 17.49 -47.14 -3.86
C VAL A 527 17.26 -45.63 -3.82
N GLY A 528 18.21 -44.83 -4.30
CA GLY A 528 18.04 -43.38 -4.40
C GLY A 528 16.96 -42.95 -5.41
N ASP A 529 16.69 -43.73 -6.46
CA ASP A 529 15.66 -43.39 -7.46
C ASP A 529 14.26 -43.43 -6.84
N PHE A 530 14.04 -44.30 -5.85
CA PHE A 530 12.82 -44.32 -5.05
C PHE A 530 12.63 -43.02 -4.25
N VAL A 531 13.71 -42.54 -3.64
CA VAL A 531 13.70 -41.28 -2.87
C VAL A 531 13.49 -40.08 -3.81
N LEU A 532 14.09 -40.10 -5.00
CA LEU A 532 13.86 -39.09 -6.04
C LEU A 532 12.38 -39.02 -6.41
N PHE A 533 11.79 -40.18 -6.71
CA PHE A 533 10.39 -40.25 -7.10
C PHE A 533 9.48 -39.65 -6.04
N GLY A 534 9.61 -40.10 -4.78
CA GLY A 534 8.80 -39.59 -3.68
C GLY A 534 8.96 -38.09 -3.45
N THR A 535 10.20 -37.59 -3.37
CA THR A 535 10.46 -36.17 -3.10
C THR A 535 10.04 -35.26 -4.24
N TYR A 536 10.29 -35.65 -5.50
CA TYR A 536 9.95 -34.83 -6.65
C TYR A 536 8.43 -34.77 -6.86
N ILE A 537 7.74 -35.90 -6.68
CA ILE A 537 6.27 -35.93 -6.72
C ILE A 537 5.67 -35.00 -5.64
N THR A 538 6.13 -35.06 -4.39
CA THR A 538 5.65 -34.15 -3.32
C THR A 538 5.90 -32.69 -3.66
N GLN A 539 7.06 -32.38 -4.26
CA GLN A 539 7.40 -31.03 -4.69
C GLN A 539 6.48 -30.51 -5.80
N LEU A 540 6.14 -31.36 -6.79
CA LEU A 540 5.20 -30.99 -7.85
C LEU A 540 3.82 -30.65 -7.26
N TYR A 541 3.36 -31.32 -6.20
CA TYR A 541 2.04 -31.04 -5.61
C TYR A 541 1.95 -29.76 -4.77
N MET A 542 3.04 -29.31 -4.13
CA MET A 542 2.97 -28.17 -3.20
C MET A 542 2.34 -26.91 -3.82
N PRO A 543 2.72 -26.47 -5.04
CA PRO A 543 2.07 -25.34 -5.69
C PRO A 543 0.63 -25.60 -6.10
N LEU A 544 0.26 -26.86 -6.41
CA LEU A 544 -1.09 -27.22 -6.82
C LEU A 544 -2.12 -27.06 -5.69
N ASN A 545 -1.71 -27.19 -4.42
CA ASN A 545 -2.60 -26.93 -3.27
C ASN A 545 -3.18 -25.50 -3.31
N TRP A 546 -2.36 -24.53 -3.72
CA TRP A 546 -2.77 -23.13 -3.86
C TRP A 546 -3.51 -22.84 -5.17
N PHE A 547 -3.54 -23.78 -6.12
CA PHE A 547 -4.13 -23.58 -7.44
C PHE A 547 -5.63 -23.25 -7.36
N GLY A 548 -6.40 -23.91 -6.49
CA GLY A 548 -7.82 -23.59 -6.31
C GLY A 548 -8.06 -22.15 -5.83
N THR A 549 -7.13 -21.61 -5.05
CA THR A 549 -7.15 -20.21 -4.63
C THR A 549 -6.78 -19.28 -5.78
N TYR A 550 -5.71 -19.58 -6.54
CA TYR A 550 -5.31 -18.81 -7.71
C TYR A 550 -6.41 -18.77 -8.78
N TYR A 551 -7.05 -19.90 -9.07
CA TYR A 551 -8.16 -19.99 -10.02
C TYR A 551 -9.26 -18.97 -9.70
N ARG A 552 -9.66 -18.91 -8.42
CA ARG A 552 -10.66 -17.93 -7.97
C ARG A 552 -10.15 -16.50 -8.01
N MET A 553 -8.93 -16.25 -7.54
CA MET A 553 -8.34 -14.90 -7.56
C MET A 553 -8.27 -14.36 -8.99
N ILE A 554 -7.99 -15.22 -9.96
CA ILE A 554 -7.99 -14.88 -11.38
C ILE A 554 -9.38 -14.53 -11.86
N GLN A 555 -10.41 -15.32 -11.52
CA GLN A 555 -11.79 -14.98 -11.86
C GLN A 555 -12.21 -13.62 -11.28
N THR A 556 -11.95 -13.38 -10.00
CA THR A 556 -12.29 -12.12 -9.34
C THR A 556 -11.53 -10.96 -9.96
N ASN A 557 -10.22 -11.09 -10.13
CA ASN A 557 -9.42 -10.02 -10.71
C ASN A 557 -9.77 -9.75 -12.17
N PHE A 558 -10.22 -10.76 -12.94
CA PHE A 558 -10.71 -10.54 -14.30
C PHE A 558 -11.97 -9.69 -14.31
N ILE A 559 -12.90 -9.92 -13.38
CA ILE A 559 -14.14 -9.13 -13.26
C ILE A 559 -13.83 -7.70 -12.82
N ASP A 560 -13.00 -7.52 -11.79
CA ASP A 560 -12.63 -6.20 -11.28
C ASP A 560 -11.86 -5.39 -12.35
N MET A 561 -10.97 -6.03 -13.11
CA MET A 561 -10.29 -5.44 -14.24
C MET A 561 -11.24 -5.10 -15.40
N GLU A 562 -12.27 -5.91 -15.65
CA GLU A 562 -13.28 -5.64 -16.69
C GLU A 562 -14.10 -4.41 -16.33
N ASN A 563 -14.57 -4.29 -15.08
CA ASN A 563 -15.26 -3.10 -14.59
C ASN A 563 -14.38 -1.84 -14.70
N MET A 564 -13.08 -1.96 -14.40
CA MET A 564 -12.11 -0.88 -14.57
C MET A 564 -11.90 -0.50 -16.05
N PHE A 565 -11.84 -1.48 -16.95
CA PHE A 565 -11.75 -1.19 -18.38
C PHE A 565 -13.04 -0.60 -18.95
N ASP A 566 -14.20 -1.01 -18.45
CA ASP A 566 -15.48 -0.43 -18.84
C ASP A 566 -15.57 1.02 -18.36
N LEU A 567 -15.04 1.33 -17.17
CA LEU A 567 -14.86 2.72 -16.71
C LEU A 567 -13.95 3.53 -17.65
N LEU A 568 -12.84 2.95 -18.14
CA LEU A 568 -11.95 3.61 -19.12
C LEU A 568 -12.54 3.74 -20.52
N LYS A 569 -13.62 3.02 -20.83
CA LYS A 569 -14.34 3.11 -22.11
C LYS A 569 -15.48 4.12 -22.06
N GLU A 570 -15.84 4.60 -20.87
CA GLU A 570 -16.88 5.60 -20.72
C GLU A 570 -16.50 6.84 -21.53
N GLU A 571 -17.42 7.29 -22.38
CA GLU A 571 -17.14 8.42 -23.25
C GLU A 571 -17.30 9.73 -22.49
N THR A 572 -16.36 10.65 -22.69
CA THR A 572 -16.49 12.00 -22.15
C THR A 572 -17.55 12.78 -22.95
N GLU A 573 -18.60 13.24 -22.26
CA GLU A 573 -19.74 13.96 -22.86
C GLU A 573 -19.30 15.30 -23.50
N VAL A 574 -18.44 16.03 -22.79
CA VAL A 574 -17.93 17.34 -23.21
C VAL A 574 -16.47 17.21 -23.63
N LYS A 575 -16.23 17.22 -24.94
CA LYS A 575 -14.88 17.14 -25.53
C LYS A 575 -14.50 18.46 -26.21
N ASP A 576 -13.23 18.82 -26.11
CA ASP A 576 -12.66 19.90 -26.90
C ASP A 576 -12.58 19.43 -28.37
N VAL A 577 -13.05 20.26 -29.30
CA VAL A 577 -12.95 19.94 -30.73
C VAL A 577 -11.48 19.85 -31.15
N PRO A 578 -11.12 18.95 -32.09
CA PRO A 578 -9.74 18.84 -32.56
C PRO A 578 -9.24 20.19 -33.12
N GLY A 579 -8.20 20.75 -32.52
CA GLY A 579 -7.65 22.05 -32.90
C GLY A 579 -8.32 23.27 -32.24
N ALA A 580 -9.13 23.08 -31.19
CA ALA A 580 -9.68 24.17 -30.39
C ALA A 580 -8.56 25.11 -29.89
N GLY A 581 -8.74 26.41 -30.10
CA GLY A 581 -7.83 27.45 -29.61
C GLY A 581 -8.14 27.89 -28.17
N PRO A 582 -7.26 28.67 -27.53
CA PRO A 582 -7.61 29.36 -26.30
C PRO A 582 -8.65 30.45 -26.56
N LEU A 583 -9.57 30.65 -25.60
CA LEU A 583 -10.54 31.74 -25.63
C LEU A 583 -9.83 33.09 -25.67
N ARG A 584 -10.13 33.92 -26.67
CA ARG A 584 -9.58 35.29 -26.76
C ARG A 584 -10.48 36.26 -26.03
N PHE A 585 -10.20 36.48 -24.75
CA PHE A 585 -10.96 37.41 -23.92
C PHE A 585 -10.61 38.87 -24.26
N HIS A 586 -11.63 39.71 -24.49
CA HIS A 586 -11.46 41.13 -24.81
C HIS A 586 -12.24 42.03 -23.84
N LYS A 587 -13.55 41.78 -23.70
CA LYS A 587 -14.45 42.63 -22.91
C LYS A 587 -15.37 41.82 -21.99
N GLY A 588 -15.54 40.52 -22.24
CA GLY A 588 -16.41 39.66 -21.44
C GLY A 588 -17.89 39.85 -21.71
N ARG A 589 -18.28 40.08 -22.98
CA ARG A 589 -19.67 40.06 -23.41
C ARG A 589 -20.16 38.61 -23.52
N ILE A 590 -21.28 38.27 -22.89
CA ILE A 590 -21.85 36.90 -22.91
C ILE A 590 -23.17 36.93 -23.69
N GLU A 591 -23.35 36.01 -24.63
CA GLU A 591 -24.56 35.90 -25.46
C GLU A 591 -25.10 34.47 -25.40
N PHE A 592 -26.38 34.34 -25.05
CA PHE A 592 -27.17 33.13 -25.22
C PHE A 592 -28.10 33.35 -26.41
N GLU A 593 -28.02 32.50 -27.44
CA GLU A 593 -28.86 32.56 -28.63
C GLU A 593 -29.63 31.25 -28.79
N ASN A 594 -30.94 31.31 -28.57
CA ASN A 594 -31.93 30.25 -28.72
C ASN A 594 -31.49 28.94 -28.08
N VAL A 595 -31.05 29.01 -26.82
CA VAL A 595 -30.46 27.85 -26.13
C VAL A 595 -31.56 26.91 -25.64
N HIS A 596 -31.49 25.65 -26.08
CA HIS A 596 -32.29 24.55 -25.56
C HIS A 596 -31.38 23.54 -24.84
N PHE A 597 -31.85 23.04 -23.70
CA PHE A 597 -31.11 22.03 -22.93
C PHE A 597 -32.02 21.13 -22.10
N SER A 598 -31.63 19.86 -22.03
CA SER A 598 -32.30 18.81 -21.23
C SER A 598 -31.26 17.93 -20.53
N TYR A 599 -31.43 17.72 -19.22
CA TYR A 599 -30.61 16.74 -18.46
C TYR A 599 -30.93 15.29 -18.82
N THR A 600 -32.18 15.02 -19.19
CA THR A 600 -32.67 13.70 -19.60
C THR A 600 -33.50 13.88 -20.85
N ASP A 601 -33.35 12.98 -21.82
CA ASP A 601 -34.13 13.02 -23.05
C ASP A 601 -35.63 13.05 -22.73
N GLY A 602 -36.34 14.01 -23.33
CA GLY A 602 -37.79 14.18 -23.16
C GLY A 602 -38.23 15.17 -22.06
N GLN A 603 -37.30 15.72 -21.25
CA GLN A 603 -37.62 16.78 -20.29
C GLN A 603 -36.72 18.00 -20.48
N GLU A 604 -37.22 18.98 -21.25
CA GLU A 604 -36.51 20.24 -21.48
C GLU A 604 -36.47 21.11 -20.23
N THR A 605 -35.26 21.43 -19.77
CA THR A 605 -35.03 22.29 -18.60
C THR A 605 -34.92 23.76 -18.99
N LEU A 606 -34.35 24.04 -20.17
CA LEU A 606 -34.29 25.37 -20.76
C LEU A 606 -34.87 25.31 -22.17
N GLN A 607 -35.76 26.26 -22.49
CA GLN A 607 -36.51 26.32 -23.74
C GLN A 607 -36.34 27.72 -24.33
N ASP A 608 -35.70 27.81 -25.50
CA ASP A 608 -35.48 29.05 -26.26
C ASP A 608 -34.96 30.23 -25.40
N VAL A 609 -33.89 29.99 -24.64
CA VAL A 609 -33.33 31.00 -23.74
C VAL A 609 -32.34 31.89 -24.50
N SER A 610 -32.72 33.16 -24.71
CA SER A 610 -31.92 34.15 -25.43
C SER A 610 -31.69 35.44 -24.64
N PHE A 611 -30.46 35.77 -24.26
CA PHE A 611 -30.13 37.04 -23.58
C PHE A 611 -28.67 37.43 -23.77
N THR A 612 -28.35 38.70 -23.49
CA THR A 612 -26.98 39.23 -23.59
C THR A 612 -26.59 39.92 -22.29
N VAL A 613 -25.38 39.65 -21.81
CA VAL A 613 -24.74 40.33 -20.69
C VAL A 613 -23.63 41.21 -21.24
N MET A 614 -23.72 42.51 -21.00
CA MET A 614 -22.71 43.47 -21.46
C MET A 614 -21.47 43.46 -20.56
N PRO A 615 -20.29 43.85 -21.08
CA PRO A 615 -19.07 44.00 -20.30
C PRO A 615 -19.26 44.82 -19.02
N GLY A 616 -18.85 44.28 -17.87
CA GLY A 616 -18.95 44.97 -16.57
C GLY A 616 -20.38 45.09 -16.01
N GLN A 617 -21.37 44.56 -16.72
CA GLN A 617 -22.77 44.56 -16.28
C GLN A 617 -23.01 43.46 -15.24
N THR A 618 -23.85 43.75 -14.24
CA THR A 618 -24.37 42.74 -13.31
C THR A 618 -25.78 42.32 -13.73
N VAL A 619 -25.93 41.05 -14.13
CA VAL A 619 -27.21 40.45 -14.52
C VAL A 619 -27.67 39.46 -13.46
N ALA A 620 -28.90 39.64 -12.98
CA ALA A 620 -29.51 38.77 -11.99
C ALA A 620 -30.48 37.77 -12.64
N LEU A 621 -30.44 36.50 -12.21
CA LEU A 621 -31.36 35.44 -12.58
C LEU A 621 -32.23 35.11 -11.36
N VAL A 622 -33.55 35.30 -11.50
CA VAL A 622 -34.53 35.06 -10.43
C VAL A 622 -35.68 34.20 -10.94
N GLY A 623 -36.40 33.54 -10.03
CA GLY A 623 -37.52 32.67 -10.38
C GLY A 623 -37.70 31.54 -9.37
N PRO A 624 -38.79 30.76 -9.48
CA PRO A 624 -39.08 29.67 -8.56
C PRO A 624 -37.99 28.58 -8.56
N SER A 625 -37.96 27.77 -7.50
CA SER A 625 -37.09 26.59 -7.43
C SER A 625 -37.39 25.64 -8.60
N GLY A 626 -36.34 25.13 -9.24
CA GLY A 626 -36.48 24.27 -10.41
C GLY A 626 -36.65 24.99 -11.76
N ALA A 627 -36.72 26.33 -11.80
CA ALA A 627 -36.89 27.08 -13.05
C ALA A 627 -35.72 27.00 -14.07
N GLY A 628 -34.60 26.34 -13.72
CA GLY A 628 -33.43 26.20 -14.60
C GLY A 628 -32.30 27.21 -14.38
N LYS A 629 -32.36 28.06 -13.35
CA LYS A 629 -31.35 29.11 -13.06
C LYS A 629 -29.91 28.56 -12.98
N SER A 630 -29.65 27.58 -12.12
CA SER A 630 -28.32 26.99 -11.95
C SER A 630 -27.83 26.23 -13.18
N THR A 631 -28.77 25.78 -14.05
CA THR A 631 -28.42 25.17 -15.33
C THR A 631 -27.74 26.16 -16.27
N ILE A 632 -28.15 27.44 -16.28
CA ILE A 632 -27.50 28.47 -17.09
C ILE A 632 -26.03 28.64 -16.71
N LEU A 633 -25.73 28.68 -15.40
CA LEU A 633 -24.34 28.78 -14.91
C LEU A 633 -23.53 27.53 -15.27
N ARG A 634 -24.14 26.35 -15.15
CA ARG A 634 -23.50 25.07 -15.54
C ARG A 634 -23.19 25.00 -17.04
N LEU A 635 -24.07 25.52 -17.89
CA LEU A 635 -23.86 25.60 -19.34
C LEU A 635 -22.79 26.63 -19.70
N LEU A 636 -22.79 27.80 -19.04
CA LEU A 636 -21.76 28.81 -19.27
C LEU A 636 -20.36 28.33 -18.84
N PHE A 637 -20.28 27.54 -17.77
CA PHE A 637 -19.03 26.87 -17.36
C PHE A 637 -18.71 25.61 -18.20
N ARG A 638 -19.58 25.29 -19.17
CA ARG A 638 -19.53 24.13 -20.06
C ARG A 638 -19.33 22.81 -19.30
N PHE A 639 -20.14 22.59 -18.26
CA PHE A 639 -20.27 21.27 -17.62
C PHE A 639 -21.14 20.31 -18.43
N TYR A 640 -21.99 20.87 -19.29
CA TYR A 640 -22.82 20.16 -20.25
C TYR A 640 -22.75 20.91 -21.59
N ASP A 641 -22.87 20.18 -22.69
CA ASP A 641 -23.11 20.78 -24.00
C ASP A 641 -24.63 21.00 -24.21
N ILE A 642 -24.97 21.97 -25.05
CA ILE A 642 -26.36 22.35 -25.36
C ILE A 642 -26.98 21.42 -26.40
N SER A 643 -28.31 21.27 -26.38
CA SER A 643 -29.05 20.47 -27.37
C SER A 643 -29.20 21.23 -28.70
N SER A 644 -29.50 22.53 -28.62
CA SER A 644 -29.55 23.45 -29.76
C SER A 644 -29.33 24.89 -29.32
N GLY A 645 -29.06 25.78 -30.28
CA GLY A 645 -28.67 27.17 -30.04
C GLY A 645 -27.16 27.38 -30.01
N CYS A 646 -26.71 28.50 -29.45
CA CYS A 646 -25.29 28.73 -29.16
C CYS A 646 -25.07 29.65 -27.96
N ILE A 647 -23.93 29.48 -27.30
CA ILE A 647 -23.46 30.35 -26.22
C ILE A 647 -22.13 30.96 -26.64
N ARG A 648 -22.03 32.29 -26.69
CA ARG A 648 -20.82 32.99 -27.12
C ARG A 648 -20.25 33.88 -26.01
N ILE A 649 -18.92 33.96 -25.97
CA ILE A 649 -18.18 34.94 -25.17
C ILE A 649 -17.33 35.77 -26.12
N ASP A 650 -17.53 37.09 -26.11
CA ASP A 650 -16.90 38.04 -27.05
C ASP A 650 -17.03 37.61 -28.52
N GLY A 651 -18.18 37.03 -28.88
CA GLY A 651 -18.49 36.54 -30.23
C GLY A 651 -17.90 35.17 -30.58
N GLN A 652 -17.17 34.52 -29.67
CA GLN A 652 -16.63 33.17 -29.86
C GLN A 652 -17.56 32.15 -29.21
N ASP A 653 -17.96 31.11 -29.94
CA ASP A 653 -18.71 29.99 -29.38
C ASP A 653 -17.86 29.20 -28.37
N ILE A 654 -18.39 29.00 -27.17
CA ILE A 654 -17.70 28.27 -26.09
C ILE A 654 -17.46 26.79 -26.44
N SER A 655 -18.18 26.24 -27.41
CA SER A 655 -17.99 24.86 -27.91
C SER A 655 -16.68 24.69 -28.69
N GLN A 656 -16.17 25.77 -29.30
CA GLN A 656 -15.03 25.76 -30.21
C GLN A 656 -13.69 26.14 -29.55
N VAL A 657 -13.71 26.48 -28.26
CA VAL A 657 -12.51 26.85 -27.48
C VAL A 657 -12.15 25.74 -26.50
N THR A 658 -10.89 25.73 -26.04
CA THR A 658 -10.44 24.77 -25.03
C THR A 658 -11.12 25.03 -23.67
N GLN A 659 -11.59 23.97 -23.01
CA GLN A 659 -12.27 24.06 -21.71
C GLN A 659 -11.40 24.73 -20.64
N ILE A 660 -10.10 24.44 -20.64
CA ILE A 660 -9.15 25.01 -19.67
C ILE A 660 -9.11 26.54 -19.80
N SER A 661 -9.01 27.05 -21.04
CA SER A 661 -9.00 28.50 -21.29
C SER A 661 -10.33 29.17 -20.96
N LEU A 662 -11.46 28.52 -21.24
CA LEU A 662 -12.78 29.04 -20.88
C LEU A 662 -12.91 29.18 -19.36
N ARG A 663 -12.62 28.09 -18.64
CA ARG A 663 -12.79 28.02 -17.18
C ARG A 663 -11.76 28.83 -16.41
N SER A 664 -10.61 29.21 -17.01
CA SER A 664 -9.65 30.09 -16.35
C SER A 664 -10.18 31.51 -16.18
N HIS A 665 -11.00 32.00 -17.14
CA HIS A 665 -11.58 33.35 -17.11
C HIS A 665 -12.86 33.44 -16.27
N ILE A 666 -13.42 32.31 -15.81
CA ILE A 666 -14.68 32.26 -15.05
C ILE A 666 -14.42 31.87 -13.60
N GLY A 667 -14.85 32.70 -12.65
CA GLY A 667 -14.93 32.36 -11.23
C GLY A 667 -16.33 32.01 -10.80
N VAL A 668 -16.46 31.07 -9.87
CA VAL A 668 -17.75 30.64 -9.34
C VAL A 668 -17.69 30.67 -7.82
N VAL A 669 -18.66 31.36 -7.20
CA VAL A 669 -18.94 31.23 -5.78
C VAL A 669 -20.19 30.36 -5.64
N PRO A 670 -20.03 29.06 -5.30
CA PRO A 670 -21.16 28.14 -5.19
C PRO A 670 -21.98 28.40 -3.93
N GLN A 671 -23.20 27.88 -3.92
CA GLN A 671 -24.09 27.86 -2.76
C GLN A 671 -23.45 27.09 -1.60
N ASP A 672 -23.13 25.81 -1.85
CA ASP A 672 -22.49 24.94 -0.89
C ASP A 672 -20.98 24.91 -1.11
N THR A 673 -20.23 25.55 -0.20
CA THR A 673 -18.78 25.52 -0.25
C THR A 673 -18.23 24.28 0.44
N VAL A 674 -17.59 23.42 -0.35
CA VAL A 674 -16.85 22.25 0.15
C VAL A 674 -15.40 22.64 0.47
N LEU A 675 -14.90 22.14 1.60
CA LEU A 675 -13.51 22.25 2.01
C LEU A 675 -12.83 20.89 1.81
N PHE A 676 -11.61 20.93 1.27
CA PHE A 676 -10.76 19.74 1.24
C PHE A 676 -10.24 19.47 2.66
N ASN A 677 -10.00 18.18 2.97
CA ASN A 677 -9.34 17.74 4.19
C ASN A 677 -7.85 18.14 4.13
N ASP A 678 -7.56 19.42 4.39
CA ASP A 678 -6.26 20.07 4.28
C ASP A 678 -6.27 21.39 5.08
N THR A 679 -5.18 22.14 5.09
CA THR A 679 -5.08 23.45 5.77
C THR A 679 -5.97 24.52 5.14
N ILE A 680 -6.32 25.55 5.91
CA ILE A 680 -7.04 26.72 5.37
C ILE A 680 -6.23 27.40 4.28
N ALA A 681 -4.91 27.53 4.45
CA ALA A 681 -4.01 28.08 3.44
C ALA A 681 -4.14 27.36 2.10
N ASN A 682 -4.04 26.03 2.11
CA ASN A 682 -4.15 25.21 0.90
C ASN A 682 -5.55 25.27 0.29
N ASN A 683 -6.59 25.32 1.13
CA ASN A 683 -7.96 25.51 0.67
C ASN A 683 -8.16 26.85 -0.06
N ILE A 684 -7.56 27.95 0.40
CA ILE A 684 -7.61 29.24 -0.32
C ILE A 684 -6.72 29.19 -1.57
N ARG A 685 -5.50 28.64 -1.45
CA ARG A 685 -4.54 28.46 -2.55
C ARG A 685 -5.10 27.60 -3.69
N TYR A 686 -6.13 26.79 -3.43
CA TYR A 686 -6.84 26.04 -4.47
C TYR A 686 -7.42 26.93 -5.59
N GLY A 687 -7.70 28.21 -5.32
CA GLY A 687 -8.11 29.17 -6.35
C GLY A 687 -7.04 29.39 -7.43
N ARG A 688 -5.76 29.36 -7.05
CA ARG A 688 -4.60 29.40 -7.94
C ARG A 688 -3.40 28.74 -7.26
N VAL A 689 -3.14 27.49 -7.62
CA VAL A 689 -2.15 26.62 -6.93
C VAL A 689 -0.73 27.20 -6.94
N THR A 690 -0.39 28.04 -7.92
CA THR A 690 0.92 28.71 -8.03
C THR A 690 1.08 29.94 -7.13
N ALA A 691 0.05 30.33 -6.37
CA ALA A 691 0.08 31.52 -5.52
C ALA A 691 0.95 31.32 -4.26
N GLY A 692 1.74 32.34 -3.92
CA GLY A 692 2.52 32.38 -2.68
C GLY A 692 1.68 32.76 -1.45
N ASP A 693 2.26 32.61 -0.26
CA ASP A 693 1.55 32.82 1.02
C ASP A 693 1.03 34.25 1.18
N SER A 694 1.81 35.25 0.74
CA SER A 694 1.39 36.66 0.78
C SER A 694 0.15 36.95 -0.06
N GLU A 695 -0.01 36.26 -1.20
CA GLU A 695 -1.20 36.41 -2.04
C GLU A 695 -2.42 35.72 -1.41
N VAL A 696 -2.21 34.58 -0.75
CA VAL A 696 -3.24 33.88 0.02
C VAL A 696 -3.74 34.74 1.19
N GLU A 697 -2.84 35.38 1.91
CA GLU A 697 -3.17 36.32 2.99
C GLU A 697 -3.94 37.53 2.47
N ALA A 698 -3.47 38.16 1.39
CA ALA A 698 -4.15 39.29 0.77
C ALA A 698 -5.56 38.92 0.28
N ALA A 699 -5.74 37.73 -0.30
CA ALA A 699 -7.06 37.23 -0.70
C ALA A 699 -7.99 36.99 0.50
N ALA A 700 -7.46 36.45 1.61
CA ALA A 700 -8.20 36.24 2.84
C ALA A 700 -8.62 37.57 3.51
N GLN A 701 -7.77 38.59 3.48
CA GLN A 701 -8.09 39.94 3.95
C GLN A 701 -9.19 40.58 3.10
N ALA A 702 -9.08 40.47 1.77
CA ALA A 702 -10.08 40.99 0.85
C ALA A 702 -11.45 40.29 1.00
N ALA A 703 -11.47 39.01 1.37
CA ALA A 703 -12.70 38.26 1.69
C ALA A 703 -13.19 38.47 3.15
N GLY A 704 -12.42 39.17 3.99
CA GLY A 704 -12.74 39.44 5.38
C GLY A 704 -12.77 38.19 6.27
N ILE A 705 -11.90 37.21 6.02
CA ILE A 705 -11.74 36.00 6.85
C ILE A 705 -10.38 35.95 7.58
N HIS A 706 -9.43 36.82 7.22
CA HIS A 706 -8.09 36.84 7.82
C HIS A 706 -8.10 36.87 9.36
N ASP A 707 -8.87 37.76 9.97
CA ASP A 707 -8.91 37.88 11.44
C ASP A 707 -9.47 36.63 12.12
N ALA A 708 -10.47 35.99 11.50
CA ALA A 708 -11.01 34.72 11.98
C ALA A 708 -9.96 33.60 11.91
N ILE A 709 -9.20 33.54 10.81
CA ILE A 709 -8.11 32.57 10.65
C ILE A 709 -7.05 32.78 11.74
N LEU A 710 -6.64 34.03 12.01
CA LEU A 710 -5.66 34.35 13.05
C LEU A 710 -6.16 34.05 14.47
N SER A 711 -7.48 33.97 14.68
CA SER A 711 -8.05 33.56 15.97
C SER A 711 -7.92 32.06 16.24
N PHE A 712 -7.69 31.24 15.21
CA PHE A 712 -7.50 29.80 15.37
C PHE A 712 -6.10 29.49 15.91
N PRO A 713 -5.93 28.42 16.74
CA PRO A 713 -4.65 28.09 17.37
C PRO A 713 -3.48 27.90 16.40
N GLU A 714 -3.75 27.36 15.19
CA GLU A 714 -2.75 27.08 14.16
C GLU A 714 -2.80 28.10 13.01
N GLY A 715 -3.59 29.17 13.14
CA GLY A 715 -3.71 30.20 12.10
C GLY A 715 -4.09 29.61 10.74
N TYR A 716 -3.29 29.93 9.71
CA TYR A 716 -3.44 29.45 8.34
C TYR A 716 -3.18 27.94 8.16
N GLU A 717 -2.43 27.32 9.08
CA GLU A 717 -2.13 25.88 9.06
C GLU A 717 -3.23 25.03 9.69
N THR A 718 -4.28 25.68 10.23
CA THR A 718 -5.44 24.99 10.82
C THR A 718 -6.03 24.00 9.82
N GLN A 719 -6.11 22.73 10.21
CA GLN A 719 -6.70 21.65 9.42
C GLN A 719 -8.23 21.79 9.38
N VAL A 720 -8.80 21.85 8.17
CA VAL A 720 -10.26 21.92 7.94
C VAL A 720 -10.73 20.77 7.06
N GLY A 721 -12.05 20.61 6.92
CA GLY A 721 -12.67 19.55 6.13
C GLY A 721 -13.71 18.77 6.95
N GLU A 722 -14.00 17.54 6.55
CA GLU A 722 -14.93 16.65 7.26
C GLU A 722 -14.34 16.16 8.59
N ARG A 723 -13.01 15.95 8.63
CA ARG A 723 -12.27 15.43 9.80
C ARG A 723 -11.50 16.52 10.58
N GLY A 724 -11.51 17.77 10.10
CA GLY A 724 -10.82 18.91 10.72
C GLY A 724 -11.75 19.84 11.49
N LEU A 725 -11.29 21.07 11.77
CA LEU A 725 -12.11 22.12 12.36
C LEU A 725 -13.31 22.42 11.44
N LYS A 726 -14.52 22.38 12.00
CA LYS A 726 -15.74 22.72 11.27
C LYS A 726 -15.91 24.24 11.26
N LEU A 727 -15.63 24.86 10.12
CA LEU A 727 -15.98 26.26 9.87
C LEU A 727 -17.51 26.44 9.80
N SER A 728 -18.00 27.57 10.28
CA SER A 728 -19.39 28.01 10.11
C SER A 728 -19.74 28.20 8.63
N GLY A 729 -21.03 28.24 8.29
CA GLY A 729 -21.48 28.46 6.91
C GLY A 729 -20.92 29.76 6.30
N GLY A 730 -20.92 30.85 7.07
CA GLY A 730 -20.35 32.13 6.65
C GLY A 730 -18.85 32.10 6.43
N GLU A 731 -18.10 31.44 7.30
CA GLU A 731 -16.65 31.27 7.13
C GLU A 731 -16.33 30.44 5.89
N LYS A 732 -17.04 29.33 5.67
CA LYS A 732 -16.90 28.52 4.44
C LYS A 732 -17.13 29.36 3.20
N GLN A 733 -18.16 30.18 3.19
CA GLN A 733 -18.48 31.06 2.06
C GLN A 733 -17.38 32.10 1.81
N ARG A 734 -16.81 32.69 2.88
CA ARG A 734 -15.67 33.61 2.75
C ARG A 734 -14.42 32.91 2.22
N VAL A 735 -14.18 31.64 2.55
CA VAL A 735 -13.12 30.84 1.92
C VAL A 735 -13.37 30.69 0.42
N ALA A 736 -14.60 30.42 -0.03
CA ALA A 736 -14.93 30.39 -1.46
C ALA A 736 -14.74 31.74 -2.17
N ILE A 737 -15.08 32.84 -1.49
CA ILE A 737 -14.83 34.19 -1.99
C ILE A 737 -13.32 34.43 -2.10
N ALA A 738 -12.53 34.07 -1.09
CA ALA A 738 -11.07 34.17 -1.13
C ALA A 738 -10.46 33.36 -2.28
N ARG A 739 -10.94 32.13 -2.53
CA ARG A 739 -10.55 31.31 -3.70
C ARG A 739 -10.82 32.05 -5.02
N THR A 740 -11.98 32.70 -5.12
CA THR A 740 -12.38 33.44 -6.32
C THR A 740 -11.56 34.71 -6.50
N ILE A 741 -11.25 35.44 -5.42
CA ILE A 741 -10.37 36.61 -5.44
C ILE A 741 -8.97 36.22 -5.91
N LEU A 742 -8.42 35.13 -5.35
CA LEU A 742 -7.08 34.65 -5.68
C LEU A 742 -6.99 34.16 -7.14
N LYS A 743 -8.06 33.55 -7.66
CA LYS A 743 -8.17 33.16 -9.06
C LYS A 743 -8.17 34.38 -10.00
N ALA A 744 -8.65 35.53 -9.54
CA ALA A 744 -8.77 36.78 -10.29
C ALA A 744 -9.44 36.63 -11.69
N PRO A 745 -10.66 36.07 -11.76
CA PRO A 745 -11.38 35.85 -13.02
C PRO A 745 -11.95 37.15 -13.61
N ASP A 746 -12.25 37.15 -14.91
CA ASP A 746 -12.88 38.27 -15.60
C ASP A 746 -14.42 38.19 -15.60
N ILE A 747 -14.96 36.97 -15.54
CA ILE A 747 -16.39 36.69 -15.42
C ILE A 747 -16.64 36.05 -14.04
N ILE A 748 -17.62 36.57 -13.30
CA ILE A 748 -18.00 36.06 -11.98
C ILE A 748 -19.42 35.51 -12.02
N LEU A 749 -19.56 34.27 -11.54
CA LEU A 749 -20.83 33.59 -11.34
C LEU A 749 -21.09 33.43 -9.84
N LEU A 750 -22.20 33.98 -9.35
CA LEU A 750 -22.64 33.81 -7.97
C LEU A 750 -23.88 32.92 -7.95
N ASP A 751 -23.80 31.73 -7.33
CA ASP A 751 -24.91 30.79 -7.22
C ASP A 751 -25.43 30.80 -5.77
N GLU A 752 -26.49 31.58 -5.52
CA GLU A 752 -27.15 31.70 -4.20
C GLU A 752 -26.18 31.94 -3.03
N ALA A 753 -25.16 32.78 -3.24
CA ALA A 753 -24.04 32.98 -2.32
C ALA A 753 -24.37 33.60 -0.94
N THR A 754 -25.66 33.79 -0.59
CA THR A 754 -26.08 34.29 0.73
C THR A 754 -27.24 33.51 1.36
N SER A 755 -27.72 32.42 0.73
CA SER A 755 -28.95 31.75 1.17
C SER A 755 -28.85 31.07 2.53
N ALA A 756 -27.66 30.54 2.89
CA ALA A 756 -27.39 29.79 4.11
C ALA A 756 -26.92 30.64 5.31
N LEU A 757 -27.05 31.97 5.25
CA LEU A 757 -26.44 32.88 6.22
C LEU A 757 -27.44 33.63 7.09
N ASP A 758 -27.04 33.86 8.34
CA ASP A 758 -27.67 34.81 9.26
C ASP A 758 -27.56 36.25 8.73
N THR A 759 -28.56 37.09 9.04
CA THR A 759 -28.73 38.44 8.46
C THR A 759 -27.55 39.39 8.70
N SER A 760 -26.84 39.25 9.83
CA SER A 760 -25.64 40.06 10.14
C SER A 760 -24.42 39.65 9.30
N ASN A 761 -24.23 38.34 9.10
CA ASN A 761 -23.18 37.79 8.25
C ASN A 761 -23.43 38.07 6.77
N GLU A 762 -24.69 38.10 6.35
CA GLU A 762 -25.08 38.38 4.96
C GLU A 762 -24.58 39.74 4.46
N ARG A 763 -24.77 40.82 5.23
CA ARG A 763 -24.32 42.17 4.80
C ARG A 763 -22.80 42.25 4.61
N ALA A 764 -22.03 41.62 5.50
CA ALA A 764 -20.58 41.60 5.42
C ALA A 764 -20.08 40.79 4.21
N ILE A 765 -20.77 39.69 3.88
CA ILE A 765 -20.47 38.87 2.71
C ILE A 765 -20.87 39.59 1.42
N GLN A 766 -22.03 40.25 1.38
CA GLN A 766 -22.43 41.09 0.24
C GLN A 766 -21.42 42.22 -0.02
N ALA A 767 -20.93 42.89 1.01
CA ALA A 767 -19.90 43.92 0.85
C ALA A 767 -18.60 43.37 0.25
N SER A 768 -18.22 42.15 0.63
CA SER A 768 -17.05 41.46 0.07
C SER A 768 -17.31 41.08 -1.40
N LEU A 769 -18.46 40.49 -1.71
CA LEU A 769 -18.88 40.13 -3.07
C LEU A 769 -18.92 41.34 -4.00
N ALA A 770 -19.46 42.48 -3.54
CA ALA A 770 -19.52 43.72 -4.32
C ALA A 770 -18.12 44.21 -4.74
N LYS A 771 -17.13 44.12 -3.83
CA LYS A 771 -15.72 44.43 -4.16
C LYS A 771 -15.17 43.47 -5.22
N VAL A 772 -15.48 42.18 -5.12
CA VAL A 772 -15.04 41.19 -6.12
C VAL A 772 -15.70 41.43 -7.48
N CYS A 773 -16.95 41.88 -7.52
CA CYS A 773 -17.70 42.10 -8.77
C CYS A 773 -17.38 43.43 -9.47
N THR A 774 -16.64 44.33 -8.82
CA THR A 774 -16.35 45.66 -9.38
C THR A 774 -15.56 45.55 -10.69
N ASN A 775 -16.02 46.23 -11.75
CA ASN A 775 -15.45 46.22 -13.11
C ASN A 775 -15.38 44.82 -13.77
N ARG A 776 -16.22 43.86 -13.36
CA ARG A 776 -16.26 42.51 -13.93
C ARG A 776 -17.67 42.15 -14.39
N THR A 777 -17.76 41.38 -15.46
CA THR A 777 -19.04 40.87 -15.93
C THR A 777 -19.56 39.85 -14.92
N THR A 778 -20.74 40.12 -14.34
CA THR A 778 -21.23 39.34 -13.20
C THR A 778 -22.62 38.78 -13.49
N ILE A 779 -22.80 37.48 -13.25
CA ILE A 779 -24.11 36.82 -13.27
C ILE A 779 -24.43 36.31 -11.88
N VAL A 780 -25.57 36.72 -11.33
CA VAL A 780 -25.99 36.39 -9.97
C VAL A 780 -27.29 35.61 -10.00
N ILE A 781 -27.30 34.39 -9.47
CA ILE A 781 -28.53 33.70 -9.11
C ILE A 781 -28.87 34.07 -7.68
N ALA A 782 -30.08 34.61 -7.49
CA ALA A 782 -30.55 34.96 -6.16
C ALA A 782 -31.85 34.25 -5.81
N HIS A 783 -31.85 33.65 -4.63
CA HIS A 783 -33.09 33.28 -3.96
C HIS A 783 -33.67 34.48 -3.19
N ARG A 784 -32.83 35.29 -2.51
CA ARG A 784 -33.26 36.51 -1.81
C ARG A 784 -33.25 37.69 -2.77
N LEU A 785 -34.41 38.24 -3.08
CA LEU A 785 -34.53 39.33 -4.06
C LEU A 785 -33.82 40.62 -3.62
N SER A 786 -33.63 40.82 -2.30
CA SER A 786 -32.86 41.92 -1.73
C SER A 786 -31.42 42.00 -2.25
N THR A 787 -30.82 40.86 -2.62
CA THR A 787 -29.44 40.77 -3.14
C THR A 787 -29.30 41.29 -4.56
N VAL A 788 -30.41 41.40 -5.32
CA VAL A 788 -30.41 41.74 -6.76
C VAL A 788 -31.09 43.07 -7.07
N VAL A 789 -31.45 43.85 -6.04
CA VAL A 789 -32.05 45.18 -6.20
C VAL A 789 -31.15 46.11 -7.02
N ASN A 790 -29.83 46.01 -6.81
CA ASN A 790 -28.82 46.83 -7.49
C ASN A 790 -28.33 46.25 -8.82
N ALA A 791 -28.93 45.17 -9.33
CA ALA A 791 -28.52 44.59 -10.61
C ALA A 791 -28.91 45.50 -11.78
N ASP A 792 -28.04 45.61 -12.77
CA ASP A 792 -28.29 46.43 -13.97
C ASP A 792 -29.48 45.90 -14.78
N GLN A 793 -29.68 44.58 -14.73
CA GLN A 793 -30.77 43.88 -15.37
C GLN A 793 -31.12 42.60 -14.60
N ILE A 794 -32.42 42.36 -14.44
CA ILE A 794 -32.99 41.18 -13.81
C ILE A 794 -33.74 40.39 -14.89
N LEU A 795 -33.46 39.09 -14.97
CA LEU A 795 -34.14 38.12 -15.82
C LEU A 795 -34.95 37.18 -14.94
N VAL A 796 -36.26 37.19 -15.11
CA VAL A 796 -37.16 36.27 -14.40
C VAL A 796 -37.36 35.03 -15.26
N ILE A 797 -36.94 33.88 -14.73
CA ILE A 797 -37.01 32.59 -15.40
C ILE A 797 -38.14 31.78 -14.76
N LYS A 798 -39.03 31.25 -15.58
CA LYS A 798 -40.11 30.36 -15.16
C LYS A 798 -40.30 29.27 -16.22
N ASP A 799 -40.42 28.02 -15.77
CA ASP A 799 -40.62 26.85 -16.63
C ASP A 799 -39.59 26.73 -17.78
N GLY A 800 -38.34 27.13 -17.52
CA GLY A 800 -37.26 27.07 -18.50
C GLY A 800 -37.19 28.22 -19.50
N CYS A 801 -38.12 29.18 -19.43
CA CYS A 801 -38.20 30.35 -20.32
C CYS A 801 -37.93 31.66 -19.56
N ILE A 802 -37.43 32.68 -20.24
CA ILE A 802 -37.34 34.04 -19.68
C ILE A 802 -38.67 34.76 -19.90
N ILE A 803 -39.42 34.99 -18.83
CA ILE A 803 -40.77 35.60 -18.87
C ILE A 803 -40.75 37.13 -18.70
N GLU A 804 -39.81 37.66 -17.91
CA GLU A 804 -39.71 39.10 -17.65
C GLU A 804 -38.25 39.57 -17.66
N ARG A 805 -38.05 40.81 -18.11
CA ARG A 805 -36.73 41.46 -18.19
C ARG A 805 -36.86 42.93 -17.83
N GLY A 806 -36.00 43.40 -16.95
CA GLY A 806 -35.96 44.82 -16.55
C GLY A 806 -35.12 45.07 -15.31
N ARG A 807 -35.09 46.32 -14.84
CA ARG A 807 -34.54 46.69 -13.53
C ARG A 807 -35.59 46.47 -12.43
N HIS A 808 -35.16 46.43 -11.18
CA HIS A 808 -36.02 46.26 -10.01
C HIS A 808 -37.27 47.15 -10.03
N GLU A 809 -37.10 48.48 -10.16
CA GLU A 809 -38.21 49.45 -10.18
C GLU A 809 -39.18 49.23 -11.37
N ALA A 810 -38.64 48.86 -12.52
CA ALA A 810 -39.42 48.62 -13.73
C ALA A 810 -40.23 47.31 -13.64
N LEU A 811 -39.70 46.28 -12.98
CA LEU A 811 -40.40 45.02 -12.77
C LEU A 811 -41.47 45.11 -11.67
N LEU A 812 -41.20 45.87 -10.60
CA LEU A 812 -42.20 46.15 -9.58
C LEU A 812 -43.39 46.94 -10.11
N SER A 813 -43.14 48.00 -10.89
CA SER A 813 -44.22 48.82 -11.47
C SER A 813 -45.09 48.07 -12.49
N ARG A 814 -44.56 47.02 -13.14
CA ARG A 814 -45.32 46.13 -14.03
C ARG A 814 -46.26 45.18 -13.30
N GLY A 815 -46.07 44.95 -11.99
CA GLY A 815 -46.94 44.06 -11.20
C GLY A 815 -46.93 42.59 -11.67
N GLY A 816 -45.83 42.13 -12.27
CA GLY A 816 -45.68 40.77 -12.79
C GLY A 816 -45.22 39.75 -11.75
N VAL A 817 -44.69 38.62 -12.22
CA VAL A 817 -44.18 37.50 -11.38
C VAL A 817 -43.07 37.97 -10.45
N TYR A 818 -42.22 38.91 -10.89
CA TYR A 818 -41.22 39.51 -10.00
C TYR A 818 -41.83 40.21 -8.79
N ALA A 819 -42.90 41.00 -9.00
CA ALA A 819 -43.55 41.75 -7.93
C ALA A 819 -44.28 40.83 -6.94
N GLU A 820 -44.89 39.75 -7.43
CA GLU A 820 -45.49 38.71 -6.60
C GLU A 820 -44.44 38.04 -5.69
N MET A 821 -43.31 37.61 -6.27
CA MET A 821 -42.22 37.03 -5.47
C MET A 821 -41.65 38.02 -4.44
N TRP A 822 -41.59 39.31 -4.79
CA TRP A 822 -41.14 40.37 -3.88
C TRP A 822 -42.08 40.57 -2.69
N GLN A 823 -43.39 40.56 -2.92
CA GLN A 823 -44.39 40.68 -1.86
C GLN A 823 -44.37 39.45 -0.92
N LEU A 824 -44.28 38.25 -1.49
CA LEU A 824 -44.17 37.00 -0.71
C LEU A 824 -42.95 36.99 0.21
N GLN A 825 -41.80 37.50 -0.26
CA GLN A 825 -40.59 37.58 0.57
C GLN A 825 -40.68 38.63 1.69
N GLN A 826 -41.36 39.75 1.47
CA GLN A 826 -41.59 40.75 2.52
C GLN A 826 -42.51 40.20 3.62
N GLN A 827 -43.60 39.53 3.25
CA GLN A 827 -44.53 38.93 4.21
C GLN A 827 -43.88 37.83 5.07
N GLY A 828 -42.95 37.06 4.50
CA GLY A 828 -42.16 36.07 5.23
C GLY A 828 -41.09 36.66 6.15
N GLN A 829 -40.67 37.92 5.95
CA GLN A 829 -39.73 38.61 6.83
C GLN A 829 -40.42 39.36 7.98
N GLU A 830 -41.68 39.79 7.81
CA GLU A 830 -42.45 40.49 8.86
C GLU A 830 -43.04 39.57 9.94
N THR A 831 -43.04 38.25 9.73
CA THR A 831 -43.70 37.26 10.62
C THR A 831 -42.79 36.67 11.71
N VAL A 832 -41.62 37.26 11.98
CA VAL A 832 -40.80 36.93 13.17
C VAL A 832 -40.86 38.10 14.16
N PRO A 833 -41.81 38.10 15.13
CA PRO A 833 -41.78 39.06 16.23
C PRO A 833 -40.56 38.77 17.11
N GLU A 834 -39.86 39.82 17.54
CA GLU A 834 -38.87 39.76 18.61
C GLU A 834 -39.46 39.03 19.84
N GLU A 835 -38.94 37.83 20.15
CA GLU A 835 -39.22 37.17 21.42
C GLU A 835 -38.75 38.09 22.55
N SER A 836 -39.72 38.52 23.35
CA SER A 836 -39.56 39.23 24.60
C SER A 836 -38.51 38.57 25.50
N LYS A 837 -37.54 39.36 25.94
CA LYS A 837 -36.62 39.02 27.04
C LYS A 837 -37.40 38.39 28.22
N PRO A 838 -36.97 37.27 28.80
CA PRO A 838 -37.57 36.74 30.01
C PRO A 838 -37.33 37.74 31.16
N GLN A 839 -38.41 38.16 31.82
CA GLN A 839 -38.33 38.80 33.12
C GLN A 839 -37.91 37.76 34.15
N ASP A 840 -36.75 37.99 34.77
CA ASP A 840 -36.37 37.34 36.03
C ASP A 840 -37.50 37.52 37.05
N THR A 841 -38.16 36.42 37.41
CA THR A 841 -38.99 36.37 38.61
C THR A 841 -38.41 35.32 39.52
N ALA A 842 -37.85 35.79 40.63
CA ALA A 842 -37.42 34.97 41.75
C ALA A 842 -38.62 34.28 42.40
N GLN A 843 -38.50 32.97 42.62
CA GLN A 843 -38.94 32.26 43.83
C GLN A 843 -38.31 30.87 43.89
#